data_AF-A0A2D9L9F1-F1
#
_entry.id   AF-A0A2D9L9F1-F1
#
_cell.length_a   1.000
_cell.length_b   1.000
_cell.length_c   1.000
_cell.angle_alpha   90.00
_cell.angle_beta   90.00
_cell.angle_gamma   90.00
#
_symmetry.space_group_name_H-M   'P 1'
#
loop_
_entity.id
_entity.type
_entity.pdbx_description
1 polymer ?
#
loop_
_entity_poly.entity_id
_entity_poly.type
_entity_poly.pdbx_seq_one_letter_code
_entity_poly.pdbx_strand_id
1 'polypeptide(L)'
;MPVATWDMNDDESVTKDDFQPFYDMYKAQMPTILSEFGSDEIVAAVNAGLATFKPSSINSALGSCDEAPFVVNAEPAVTVDDKFECAGVLLKGELAQQGITFPEPKKSDISIDFDTAAPAPAVSAVLSSIPGASNVRVAQGTIKLPYFLETPNSADGSPIRNGYWKADTQLAGALNTAFEDAGLVIPQGAGKSDVLNTTFPFPEKHADITVPMLVMYPATVNNGSVPVDPAVEALNLPVVIFQHGITTDRSAALAFGSVLAAQGVAVVAIDQPLHGVGPASAADRLALAKQLVSAAVENAIDASTGGTLTDKEIEAAAQPIVEQLSPLVVEGDIPAIMAAIDQAGFGGAVTEQQVSVLVGTVANAGSTIPGLAPVSTSQGIAATGATERHFGYATNDFNEIIKMNFSSDAAAGDSGDLFINLENFLVSRDNLRQGTVDLMTVRASIADIAPAFDENNVYFVGHSLGTINGGAFVASTNAAAEGNAGRKDLKIKAANLLTPVGGVVRMLENSPAFGPTIVAGLTAQTGLTQKDSGLQTYFNVLQHAIDSVDPVNFTDDLRNVVFSQINNDNTTINDGMDNLDGVTLPGTLGGQVVQVEMFSWIAPLSGSEPLDMLTSATDVLPSATIPIPLPAFVRYNELAQHSTPVLPRARVDKNGDVVPMSEEIAQATFGQMAAQTLSLIETSGSAVVVDKGDASATPPRPDTSVSIDAP
;
A
#
# COMPACT_ATOMS: atom_id res chain seq x y z
N MET A 1 -1.31 24.31 -27.70
CA MET A 1 -1.06 23.10 -28.51
C MET A 1 -0.06 23.45 -29.61
N PRO A 2 0.75 22.52 -30.14
CA PRO A 2 1.66 22.86 -31.24
C PRO A 2 0.86 23.38 -32.44
N VAL A 3 1.14 24.61 -32.89
CA VAL A 3 0.42 25.26 -34.01
C VAL A 3 0.45 24.36 -35.25
N ALA A 4 1.62 23.79 -35.56
CA ALA A 4 1.82 22.88 -36.69
C ALA A 4 0.97 21.58 -36.67
N THR A 5 0.21 21.30 -35.61
CA THR A 5 -0.60 20.08 -35.48
C THR A 5 -2.08 20.36 -35.26
N TRP A 6 -2.45 21.57 -34.84
CA TRP A 6 -3.81 21.90 -34.36
C TRP A 6 -4.39 23.17 -34.96
N ASP A 7 -3.61 23.85 -35.80
CA ASP A 7 -4.08 24.91 -36.70
C ASP A 7 -4.76 24.25 -37.90
N MET A 8 -6.05 23.99 -37.76
CA MET A 8 -6.85 23.26 -38.74
C MET A 8 -7.36 24.20 -39.84
N ASN A 9 -7.39 25.50 -39.57
CA ASN A 9 -7.79 26.51 -40.54
C ASN A 9 -6.59 27.20 -41.24
N ASP A 10 -5.36 26.84 -40.85
CA ASP A 10 -4.07 27.28 -41.41
C ASP A 10 -3.85 28.80 -41.24
N ASP A 11 -4.30 29.36 -40.11
CA ASP A 11 -4.21 30.80 -39.77
C ASP A 11 -2.99 31.19 -38.91
N GLU A 12 -2.08 30.24 -38.70
CA GLU A 12 -0.88 30.30 -37.85
C GLU A 12 -1.18 30.51 -36.35
N SER A 13 -2.43 30.26 -35.94
CA SER A 13 -2.84 30.32 -34.54
C SER A 13 -3.75 29.13 -34.19
N VAL A 14 -3.84 28.80 -32.90
CA VAL A 14 -4.77 27.77 -32.43
C VAL A 14 -5.84 28.48 -31.62
N THR A 15 -6.99 28.69 -32.24
CA THR A 15 -8.16 29.36 -31.67
C THR A 15 -9.36 28.43 -31.71
N LYS A 16 -10.52 28.92 -31.24
CA LYS A 16 -11.78 28.19 -31.38
C LYS A 16 -12.17 27.96 -32.85
N ASP A 17 -11.67 28.80 -33.77
CA ASP A 17 -12.09 28.80 -35.17
C ASP A 17 -11.52 27.58 -35.92
N ASP A 18 -10.41 27.01 -35.45
CA ASP A 18 -9.84 25.72 -35.91
C ASP A 18 -10.78 24.53 -35.73
N PHE A 19 -11.64 24.61 -34.72
CA PHE A 19 -12.58 23.54 -34.38
C PHE A 19 -14.00 23.84 -34.88
N GLN A 20 -14.21 25.01 -35.49
CA GLN A 20 -15.50 25.45 -36.03
C GLN A 20 -16.04 24.54 -37.16
N PRO A 21 -15.23 23.99 -38.09
CA PRO A 21 -15.72 23.06 -39.11
C PRO A 21 -16.31 21.77 -38.51
N PHE A 22 -15.73 21.27 -37.40
CA PHE A 22 -16.30 20.14 -36.66
C PHE A 22 -17.65 20.52 -36.04
N TYR A 23 -17.74 21.70 -35.41
CA TYR A 23 -18.99 22.22 -34.86
C TYR A 23 -20.08 22.37 -35.94
N ASP A 24 -19.73 22.89 -37.12
CA ASP A 24 -20.67 23.11 -38.23
C ASP A 24 -21.13 21.79 -38.89
N MET A 25 -20.25 20.78 -38.96
CA MET A 25 -20.62 19.42 -39.37
C MET A 25 -21.68 18.81 -38.45
N TYR A 26 -21.52 18.90 -37.13
CA TYR A 26 -22.49 18.40 -36.17
C TYR A 26 -23.80 19.21 -36.19
N LYS A 27 -23.71 20.52 -36.39
CA LYS A 27 -24.87 21.42 -36.51
C LYS A 27 -25.73 21.16 -37.75
N ALA A 28 -25.12 20.77 -38.86
CA ALA A 28 -25.85 20.41 -40.09
C ALA A 28 -26.55 19.04 -39.98
N GLN A 29 -26.01 18.12 -39.18
CA GLN A 29 -26.56 16.77 -39.02
C GLN A 29 -27.61 16.65 -37.90
N MET A 30 -27.56 17.51 -36.88
CA MET A 30 -28.45 17.44 -35.71
C MET A 30 -28.99 18.83 -35.28
N PRO A 31 -29.85 19.47 -36.10
CA PRO A 31 -30.19 20.89 -35.98
C PRO A 31 -31.05 21.26 -34.74
N THR A 32 -31.66 20.29 -34.06
CA THR A 32 -32.51 20.52 -32.88
C THR A 32 -31.81 20.35 -31.54
N ILE A 33 -30.51 20.04 -31.55
CA ILE A 33 -29.82 19.50 -30.37
C ILE A 33 -28.86 20.51 -29.71
N LEU A 34 -28.52 21.62 -30.37
CA LEU A 34 -27.40 22.49 -29.97
C LEU A 34 -27.74 23.69 -29.05
N SER A 35 -28.94 23.77 -28.47
CA SER A 35 -29.19 24.71 -27.36
C SER A 35 -29.10 24.06 -25.98
N GLU A 36 -29.15 22.73 -25.91
CA GLU A 36 -29.23 21.92 -24.68
C GLU A 36 -28.42 20.62 -24.82
N PHE A 37 -27.30 20.60 -25.56
CA PHE A 37 -26.46 19.39 -25.64
C PHE A 37 -25.51 19.31 -24.44
N GLY A 38 -25.97 18.70 -23.37
CA GLY A 38 -25.18 18.36 -22.19
C GLY A 38 -24.61 16.95 -22.25
N SER A 39 -23.90 16.56 -21.18
CA SER A 39 -23.47 15.18 -20.95
C SER A 39 -24.64 14.19 -20.99
N ASP A 40 -25.83 14.63 -20.56
CA ASP A 40 -26.99 13.78 -20.35
C ASP A 40 -27.63 13.33 -21.66
N GLU A 41 -27.67 14.20 -22.67
CA GLU A 41 -28.13 13.85 -24.02
C GLU A 41 -27.15 12.93 -24.74
N ILE A 42 -25.83 13.12 -24.54
CA ILE A 42 -24.80 12.22 -25.08
C ILE A 42 -24.95 10.84 -24.42
N VAL A 43 -25.08 10.79 -23.09
CA VAL A 43 -25.32 9.55 -22.35
C VAL A 43 -26.61 8.88 -22.81
N ALA A 44 -27.70 9.63 -23.00
CA ALA A 44 -28.96 9.09 -23.49
C ALA A 44 -28.84 8.52 -24.92
N ALA A 45 -28.15 9.23 -25.81
CA ALA A 45 -27.91 8.79 -27.18
C ALA A 45 -27.01 7.55 -27.24
N VAL A 46 -25.93 7.53 -26.46
CA VAL A 46 -25.04 6.37 -26.29
C VAL A 46 -25.84 5.20 -25.74
N ASN A 47 -26.59 5.38 -24.64
CA ASN A 47 -27.42 4.32 -24.05
C ASN A 47 -28.47 3.79 -25.03
N ALA A 48 -29.09 4.65 -25.84
CA ALA A 48 -30.01 4.22 -26.90
C ALA A 48 -29.30 3.40 -28.00
N GLY A 49 -28.11 3.83 -28.40
CA GLY A 49 -27.24 3.10 -29.32
C GLY A 49 -26.83 1.73 -28.77
N LEU A 50 -26.35 1.70 -27.53
CA LEU A 50 -25.98 0.46 -26.82
C LEU A 50 -27.18 -0.47 -26.67
N ALA A 51 -28.37 0.05 -26.32
CA ALA A 51 -29.57 -0.75 -26.19
C ALA A 51 -29.97 -1.43 -27.51
N THR A 52 -29.83 -0.73 -28.64
CA THR A 52 -30.21 -1.25 -29.97
C THR A 52 -29.11 -2.05 -30.68
N PHE A 53 -27.85 -1.93 -30.26
CA PHE A 53 -26.73 -2.68 -30.82
C PHE A 53 -26.88 -4.18 -30.57
N LYS A 54 -26.66 -4.98 -31.61
CA LYS A 54 -26.68 -6.45 -31.57
C LYS A 54 -25.30 -6.99 -31.97
N PRO A 55 -24.56 -7.67 -31.09
CA PRO A 55 -23.30 -8.29 -31.46
C PRO A 55 -23.38 -9.17 -32.72
N SER A 56 -24.51 -9.85 -32.95
CA SER A 56 -24.73 -10.66 -34.16
C SER A 56 -24.70 -9.89 -35.46
N SER A 57 -24.93 -8.57 -35.42
CA SER A 57 -24.82 -7.70 -36.60
C SER A 57 -23.37 -7.56 -37.09
N ILE A 58 -22.38 -7.83 -36.22
CA ILE A 58 -20.96 -7.92 -36.58
C ILE A 58 -20.64 -9.34 -37.03
N ASN A 59 -21.03 -10.36 -36.25
CA ASN A 59 -20.80 -11.76 -36.58
C ASN A 59 -21.91 -12.64 -35.99
N SER A 60 -22.56 -13.45 -36.83
CA SER A 60 -23.67 -14.32 -36.40
C SER A 60 -23.31 -15.31 -35.28
N ALA A 61 -22.03 -15.64 -35.10
CA ALA A 61 -21.56 -16.48 -33.99
C ALA A 61 -21.79 -15.84 -32.60
N LEU A 62 -21.96 -14.51 -32.54
CA LEU A 62 -22.25 -13.76 -31.31
C LEU A 62 -23.75 -13.67 -31.01
N GLY A 63 -24.59 -14.44 -31.69
CA GLY A 63 -26.05 -14.40 -31.52
C GLY A 63 -26.54 -14.69 -30.11
N SER A 64 -25.77 -15.45 -29.31
CA SER A 64 -26.09 -15.68 -27.88
C SER A 64 -25.89 -14.45 -26.99
N CYS A 65 -25.31 -13.36 -27.54
CA CYS A 65 -25.07 -12.10 -26.85
C CYS A 65 -26.07 -11.00 -27.25
N ASP A 66 -27.03 -11.25 -28.13
CA ASP A 66 -27.95 -10.20 -28.61
C ASP A 66 -28.96 -9.75 -27.56
N GLU A 67 -29.41 -10.68 -26.71
CA GLU A 67 -30.49 -10.48 -25.74
C GLU A 67 -30.22 -11.29 -24.46
N ALA A 68 -30.75 -10.83 -23.32
CA ALA A 68 -30.58 -11.51 -22.05
C ALA A 68 -31.41 -12.82 -21.96
N PRO A 69 -30.94 -13.87 -21.26
CA PRO A 69 -29.65 -13.94 -20.57
C PRO A 69 -28.49 -14.02 -21.58
N PHE A 70 -27.44 -13.24 -21.37
CA PHE A 70 -26.28 -13.24 -22.25
C PHE A 70 -25.42 -14.46 -21.93
N VAL A 71 -25.44 -15.47 -22.82
CA VAL A 71 -24.81 -16.77 -22.56
C VAL A 71 -23.56 -16.93 -23.40
N VAL A 72 -22.44 -17.16 -22.72
CA VAL A 72 -21.22 -17.66 -23.31
C VAL A 72 -21.35 -19.18 -23.41
N ASN A 73 -21.49 -19.70 -24.63
CA ASN A 73 -21.59 -21.14 -24.93
C ASN A 73 -20.22 -21.84 -24.77
N ALA A 74 -19.56 -21.67 -23.62
CA ALA A 74 -18.42 -22.44 -23.17
C ALA A 74 -18.90 -23.65 -22.35
N GLU A 75 -18.00 -24.59 -22.01
CA GLU A 75 -18.31 -25.69 -21.09
C GLU A 75 -17.57 -25.47 -19.75
N PRO A 76 -18.28 -25.21 -18.63
CA PRO A 76 -19.73 -25.01 -18.52
C PRO A 76 -20.19 -23.65 -19.07
N ALA A 77 -21.46 -23.56 -19.47
CA ALA A 77 -22.03 -22.31 -20.00
C ALA A 77 -22.04 -21.23 -18.92
N VAL A 78 -21.51 -20.05 -19.23
CA VAL A 78 -21.43 -18.91 -18.31
C VAL A 78 -22.45 -17.86 -18.73
N THR A 79 -23.28 -17.42 -17.79
CA THR A 79 -24.15 -16.25 -17.98
C THR A 79 -23.42 -15.02 -17.49
N VAL A 80 -23.39 -13.98 -18.30
CA VAL A 80 -22.72 -12.71 -18.01
C VAL A 80 -23.71 -11.56 -17.95
N ASP A 81 -23.29 -10.43 -17.39
CA ASP A 81 -24.20 -9.37 -16.96
C ASP A 81 -24.60 -8.43 -18.13
N ASP A 82 -23.76 -8.32 -19.18
CA ASP A 82 -24.13 -7.62 -20.42
C ASP A 82 -23.64 -8.26 -21.74
N LYS A 83 -24.17 -7.74 -22.86
CA LYS A 83 -23.87 -8.22 -24.22
C LYS A 83 -22.44 -7.98 -24.72
N PHE A 84 -21.79 -6.91 -24.27
CA PHE A 84 -20.41 -6.60 -24.63
C PHE A 84 -19.45 -7.53 -23.90
N GLU A 85 -19.72 -7.84 -22.63
CA GLU A 85 -19.02 -8.88 -21.88
C GLU A 85 -19.15 -10.22 -22.61
N CYS A 86 -20.37 -10.62 -22.98
CA CYS A 86 -20.60 -11.87 -23.70
C CYS A 86 -19.79 -11.94 -25.01
N ALA A 87 -19.84 -10.88 -25.81
CA ALA A 87 -19.08 -10.81 -27.06
C ALA A 87 -17.57 -10.81 -26.82
N GLY A 88 -17.10 -10.09 -25.81
CA GLY A 88 -15.70 -10.02 -25.42
C GLY A 88 -15.15 -11.36 -24.93
N VAL A 89 -15.89 -12.09 -24.11
CA VAL A 89 -15.52 -13.42 -23.61
C VAL A 89 -15.44 -14.42 -24.76
N LEU A 90 -16.42 -14.43 -25.67
CA LEU A 90 -16.38 -15.28 -26.86
C LEU A 90 -15.17 -14.95 -27.74
N LEU A 91 -14.92 -13.66 -28.01
CA LEU A 91 -13.78 -13.21 -28.81
C LEU A 91 -12.45 -13.61 -28.17
N LYS A 92 -12.31 -13.40 -26.86
CA LYS A 92 -11.13 -13.81 -26.09
C LYS A 92 -10.91 -15.33 -26.16
N GLY A 93 -11.97 -16.12 -26.08
CA GLY A 93 -11.92 -17.58 -26.22
C GLY A 93 -11.42 -18.02 -27.60
N GLU A 94 -11.90 -17.39 -28.67
CA GLU A 94 -11.44 -17.65 -30.04
C GLU A 94 -9.97 -17.24 -30.24
N LEU A 95 -9.57 -16.08 -29.72
CA LEU A 95 -8.17 -15.64 -29.74
C LEU A 95 -7.25 -16.63 -28.99
N ALA A 96 -7.70 -17.15 -27.85
CA ALA A 96 -6.95 -18.15 -27.09
C ALA A 96 -6.77 -19.46 -27.86
N GLN A 97 -7.77 -19.91 -28.65
CA GLN A 97 -7.62 -21.08 -29.54
C GLN A 97 -6.57 -20.86 -30.64
N GLN A 98 -6.29 -19.60 -31.00
CA GLN A 98 -5.23 -19.21 -31.92
C GLN A 98 -3.88 -18.97 -31.23
N GLY A 99 -3.78 -19.23 -29.92
CA GLY A 99 -2.56 -19.02 -29.13
C GLY A 99 -2.34 -17.57 -28.70
N ILE A 100 -3.34 -16.69 -28.86
CA ILE A 100 -3.29 -15.30 -28.44
C ILE A 100 -3.94 -15.17 -27.06
N THR A 101 -3.12 -14.97 -26.03
CA THR A 101 -3.58 -14.84 -24.64
C THR A 101 -3.24 -13.47 -24.08
N PHE A 102 -4.17 -12.90 -23.33
CA PHE A 102 -3.96 -11.63 -22.64
C PHE A 102 -3.34 -11.87 -21.26
N PRO A 103 -2.49 -10.97 -20.75
CA PRO A 103 -2.00 -11.04 -19.38
C PRO A 103 -3.17 -10.79 -18.42
N GLU A 104 -3.36 -11.70 -17.47
CA GLU A 104 -4.41 -11.59 -16.45
C GLU A 104 -3.83 -11.94 -15.08
N PRO A 105 -4.30 -11.29 -14.00
CA PRO A 105 -3.94 -11.71 -12.65
C PRO A 105 -4.39 -13.15 -12.43
N LYS A 106 -3.47 -13.99 -11.97
CA LYS A 106 -3.72 -15.41 -11.75
C LYS A 106 -2.98 -15.86 -10.51
N LYS A 107 -3.43 -16.97 -9.94
CA LYS A 107 -2.74 -17.63 -8.84
C LYS A 107 -1.30 -17.98 -9.23
N SER A 108 -0.41 -17.97 -8.25
CA SER A 108 1.03 -18.17 -8.47
C SER A 108 1.64 -19.14 -7.46
N ASP A 109 2.89 -19.55 -7.74
CA ASP A 109 3.63 -20.48 -6.91
C ASP A 109 3.88 -19.88 -5.52
N ILE A 110 3.37 -20.55 -4.48
CA ILE A 110 3.57 -20.20 -3.06
C ILE A 110 4.37 -21.30 -2.38
N SER A 111 5.26 -20.91 -1.47
CA SER A 111 5.93 -21.83 -0.56
C SER A 111 5.92 -21.26 0.85
N ILE A 112 5.21 -21.94 1.76
CA ILE A 112 5.15 -21.59 3.17
C ILE A 112 5.15 -22.85 4.03
N ASP A 113 5.91 -22.82 5.12
CA ASP A 113 6.01 -23.92 6.08
C ASP A 113 5.38 -23.50 7.41
N PHE A 114 4.13 -23.93 7.63
CA PHE A 114 3.39 -23.65 8.86
C PHE A 114 3.89 -24.43 10.08
N ASP A 115 4.64 -25.52 9.89
CA ASP A 115 5.20 -26.30 11.01
C ASP A 115 6.29 -25.48 11.74
N THR A 116 6.95 -24.59 11.02
CA THR A 116 7.98 -23.68 11.56
C THR A 116 7.44 -22.34 12.05
N ALA A 117 6.11 -22.12 11.96
CA ALA A 117 5.51 -20.86 12.40
C ALA A 117 5.84 -20.58 13.88
N ALA A 118 6.26 -19.36 14.20
CA ALA A 118 6.60 -18.96 15.55
C ALA A 118 5.45 -18.20 16.21
N PRO A 119 5.27 -18.27 17.54
CA PRO A 119 4.42 -17.32 18.25
C PRO A 119 4.88 -15.88 17.96
N ALA A 120 3.95 -14.94 17.76
CA ALA A 120 4.32 -13.57 17.39
C ALA A 120 5.34 -12.92 18.36
N PRO A 121 5.20 -13.01 19.70
CA PRO A 121 6.20 -12.48 20.63
C PRO A 121 7.57 -13.17 20.54
N ALA A 122 7.68 -14.34 19.90
CA ALA A 122 8.96 -15.00 19.64
C ALA A 122 9.63 -14.54 18.34
N VAL A 123 8.87 -13.91 17.43
CA VAL A 123 9.40 -13.25 16.22
C VAL A 123 9.98 -11.89 16.56
N SER A 124 9.30 -11.14 17.42
CA SER A 124 9.73 -9.82 17.85
C SER A 124 9.34 -9.56 19.30
N ALA A 125 10.30 -9.15 20.12
CA ALA A 125 10.07 -8.73 21.50
C ALA A 125 9.10 -7.54 21.59
N VAL A 126 9.00 -6.72 20.54
CA VAL A 126 8.07 -5.58 20.47
C VAL A 126 6.61 -6.06 20.58
N LEU A 127 6.30 -7.25 20.08
CA LEU A 127 4.94 -7.77 20.04
C LEU A 127 4.42 -8.25 21.39
N SER A 128 5.25 -8.31 22.44
CA SER A 128 4.78 -8.67 23.79
C SER A 128 3.84 -7.62 24.38
N SER A 129 3.91 -6.36 23.94
CA SER A 129 2.99 -5.29 24.36
C SER A 129 1.69 -5.27 23.56
N ILE A 130 1.60 -6.03 22.45
CA ILE A 130 0.42 -6.04 21.58
C ILE A 130 -0.64 -6.99 22.15
N PRO A 131 -1.86 -6.51 22.43
CA PRO A 131 -2.94 -7.34 22.97
C PRO A 131 -3.23 -8.57 22.09
N GLY A 132 -3.27 -9.75 22.71
CA GLY A 132 -3.61 -11.00 22.02
C GLY A 132 -2.49 -11.60 21.17
N ALA A 133 -1.34 -10.93 21.00
CA ALA A 133 -0.25 -11.42 20.15
C ALA A 133 0.29 -12.81 20.57
N SER A 134 0.19 -13.18 21.85
CA SER A 134 0.55 -14.52 22.33
C SER A 134 -0.34 -15.64 21.76
N ASN A 135 -1.54 -15.31 21.26
CA ASN A 135 -2.42 -16.22 20.53
C ASN A 135 -2.21 -16.15 19.00
N VAL A 136 -1.09 -15.63 18.52
CA VAL A 136 -0.83 -15.48 17.09
C VAL A 136 0.38 -16.30 16.67
N ARG A 137 0.25 -16.97 15.54
CA ARG A 137 1.33 -17.68 14.85
C ARG A 137 1.75 -16.85 13.64
N VAL A 138 3.04 -16.79 13.39
CA VAL A 138 3.66 -16.06 12.29
C VAL A 138 4.49 -17.05 11.48
N ALA A 139 4.10 -17.23 10.23
CA ALA A 139 4.82 -18.01 9.24
C ALA A 139 5.45 -17.07 8.21
N GLN A 140 6.68 -17.40 7.79
CA GLN A 140 7.37 -16.72 6.70
C GLN A 140 7.44 -17.68 5.52
N GLY A 141 7.16 -17.17 4.33
CA GLY A 141 7.12 -17.94 3.10
C GLY A 141 7.53 -17.09 1.92
N THR A 142 7.15 -17.54 0.73
CA THR A 142 7.45 -16.86 -0.53
C THR A 142 6.30 -16.98 -1.50
N ILE A 143 6.18 -16.01 -2.39
CA ILE A 143 5.28 -16.05 -3.55
C ILE A 143 6.06 -15.62 -4.79
N LYS A 144 5.82 -16.28 -5.92
CA LYS A 144 6.37 -15.89 -7.22
C LYS A 144 5.45 -14.85 -7.87
N LEU A 145 5.99 -13.72 -8.32
CA LEU A 145 5.21 -12.63 -8.90
C LEU A 145 5.67 -12.32 -10.33
N PRO A 146 4.76 -12.06 -11.28
CA PRO A 146 5.13 -11.55 -12.58
C PRO A 146 5.67 -10.12 -12.44
N TYR A 147 6.80 -9.83 -13.07
CA TYR A 147 7.48 -8.55 -12.98
C TYR A 147 7.62 -7.89 -14.35
N PHE A 148 7.11 -6.67 -14.46
CA PHE A 148 6.99 -5.89 -15.69
C PHE A 148 7.91 -4.66 -15.72
N LEU A 149 8.56 -4.34 -14.59
CA LEU A 149 9.65 -3.38 -14.55
C LEU A 149 10.97 -4.04 -15.01
N GLU A 150 11.91 -3.22 -15.46
CA GLU A 150 13.26 -3.71 -15.76
C GLU A 150 13.94 -4.18 -14.47
N THR A 151 14.70 -5.27 -14.58
CA THR A 151 15.39 -5.87 -13.43
C THR A 151 16.86 -5.46 -13.44
N PRO A 152 17.49 -5.26 -12.27
CA PRO A 152 18.91 -4.93 -12.22
C PRO A 152 19.74 -6.10 -12.79
N ASN A 153 20.84 -5.76 -13.45
CA ASN A 153 21.88 -6.74 -13.75
C ASN A 153 22.91 -6.76 -12.61
N SER A 154 23.78 -7.78 -12.58
CA SER A 154 24.76 -7.94 -11.49
C SER A 154 25.88 -6.87 -11.50
N ALA A 155 26.00 -6.09 -12.58
CA ALA A 155 27.02 -5.06 -12.71
C ALA A 155 26.57 -3.73 -12.08
N ASP A 156 25.33 -3.29 -12.31
CA ASP A 156 24.77 -2.07 -11.71
C ASP A 156 23.22 -2.08 -11.58
N GLY A 157 22.69 -1.23 -10.71
CA GLY A 157 21.25 -1.06 -10.46
C GLY A 157 20.58 -0.04 -11.40
N SER A 158 21.25 0.42 -12.45
CA SER A 158 20.73 1.48 -13.32
C SER A 158 19.40 1.15 -14.02
N PRO A 159 19.07 -0.11 -14.37
CA PRO A 159 17.77 -0.42 -14.96
C PRO A 159 16.59 -0.11 -14.03
N ILE A 160 16.77 -0.22 -12.70
CA ILE A 160 15.72 0.08 -11.71
C ILE A 160 15.27 1.55 -11.82
N ARG A 161 16.21 2.46 -12.11
CA ARG A 161 15.93 3.91 -12.19
C ARG A 161 15.43 4.35 -13.57
N ASN A 162 15.83 3.64 -14.63
CA ASN A 162 15.60 4.10 -16.01
C ASN A 162 14.50 3.31 -16.74
N GLY A 163 14.21 2.10 -16.28
CA GLY A 163 13.33 1.15 -16.94
C GLY A 163 11.88 1.25 -16.49
N TYR A 164 11.00 1.62 -17.41
CA TYR A 164 9.55 1.67 -17.22
C TYR A 164 8.87 0.57 -18.05
N TRP A 165 7.57 0.34 -17.82
CA TRP A 165 6.81 -0.69 -18.52
C TRP A 165 6.77 -0.41 -20.02
N LYS A 166 7.13 -1.43 -20.81
CA LYS A 166 6.96 -1.44 -22.27
C LYS A 166 5.78 -2.29 -22.65
N ALA A 167 5.16 -1.96 -23.78
CA ALA A 167 4.03 -2.71 -24.30
C ALA A 167 4.46 -4.08 -24.85
N ASP A 168 3.61 -5.09 -24.67
CA ASP A 168 3.78 -6.41 -25.28
C ASP A 168 3.59 -6.34 -26.80
N THR A 169 4.70 -6.07 -27.51
CA THR A 169 4.72 -5.95 -28.97
C THR A 169 4.37 -7.27 -29.67
N GLN A 170 4.60 -8.42 -29.03
CA GLN A 170 4.25 -9.72 -29.60
C GLN A 170 2.74 -9.92 -29.58
N LEU A 171 2.09 -9.65 -28.45
CA LEU A 171 0.63 -9.67 -28.35
C LEU A 171 0.00 -8.67 -29.33
N ALA A 172 0.52 -7.43 -29.41
CA ALA A 172 0.02 -6.44 -30.36
C ALA A 172 0.17 -6.89 -31.83
N GLY A 173 1.31 -7.50 -32.19
CA GLY A 173 1.54 -8.05 -33.53
C GLY A 173 0.63 -9.22 -33.87
N ALA A 174 0.37 -10.09 -32.89
CA ALA A 174 -0.56 -11.20 -33.04
C ALA A 174 -2.00 -10.70 -33.28
N LEU A 175 -2.44 -9.66 -32.55
CA LEU A 175 -3.74 -9.01 -32.78
C LEU A 175 -3.82 -8.34 -34.16
N ASN A 176 -2.78 -7.60 -34.58
CA ASN A 176 -2.74 -7.03 -35.93
C ASN A 176 -2.90 -8.11 -37.01
N THR A 177 -2.27 -9.28 -36.80
CA THR A 177 -2.39 -10.42 -37.72
C THR A 177 -3.80 -11.02 -37.68
N ALA A 178 -4.35 -11.24 -36.49
CA ALA A 178 -5.68 -11.82 -36.31
C ALA A 178 -6.80 -10.96 -36.90
N PHE A 179 -6.61 -9.64 -36.95
CA PHE A 179 -7.58 -8.67 -37.45
C PHE A 179 -7.11 -7.93 -38.71
N GLU A 180 -6.18 -8.51 -39.48
CA GLU A 180 -5.64 -7.89 -40.70
C GLU A 180 -6.76 -7.57 -41.72
N ASP A 181 -7.70 -8.51 -41.91
CA ASP A 181 -8.85 -8.35 -42.80
C ASP A 181 -9.80 -7.21 -42.35
N ALA A 182 -9.80 -6.88 -41.05
CA ALA A 182 -10.54 -5.77 -40.49
C ALA A 182 -9.76 -4.43 -40.56
N GLY A 183 -8.51 -4.45 -41.04
CA GLY A 183 -7.66 -3.27 -41.15
C GLY A 183 -7.12 -2.77 -39.82
N LEU A 184 -7.10 -3.59 -38.77
CA LEU A 184 -6.58 -3.20 -37.46
C LEU A 184 -5.06 -2.94 -37.54
N VAL A 185 -4.63 -1.77 -37.04
CA VAL A 185 -3.21 -1.45 -36.88
C VAL A 185 -2.96 -0.87 -35.51
N ILE A 186 -2.56 -1.74 -34.58
CA ILE A 186 -1.99 -1.38 -33.29
C ILE A 186 -0.54 -0.93 -33.52
N PRO A 187 -0.16 0.32 -33.22
CA PRO A 187 1.18 0.85 -33.47
C PRO A 187 2.31 0.03 -32.85
N GLN A 188 2.06 -0.56 -31.68
CA GLN A 188 3.01 -1.40 -30.95
C GLN A 188 3.37 -2.67 -31.72
N GLY A 189 2.36 -3.32 -32.30
CA GLY A 189 2.57 -4.51 -33.14
C GLY A 189 3.21 -4.19 -34.49
N ALA A 190 3.21 -2.92 -34.91
CA ALA A 190 3.86 -2.44 -36.12
C ALA A 190 5.27 -1.87 -35.87
N GLY A 191 5.80 -1.96 -34.65
CA GLY A 191 7.11 -1.41 -34.27
C GLY A 191 7.18 0.12 -34.31
N LYS A 192 6.04 0.81 -34.23
CA LYS A 192 5.95 2.28 -34.24
C LYS A 192 5.92 2.91 -32.84
N SER A 193 5.68 2.09 -31.82
CA SER A 193 5.56 2.50 -30.41
C SER A 193 5.94 1.34 -29.51
N ASP A 194 6.53 1.60 -28.35
CA ASP A 194 6.80 0.63 -27.29
C ASP A 194 6.13 1.02 -25.96
N VAL A 195 5.37 2.13 -25.94
CA VAL A 195 4.67 2.60 -24.73
C VAL A 195 3.26 2.01 -24.62
N LEU A 196 2.82 1.80 -23.38
CA LEU A 196 1.42 1.49 -23.08
C LEU A 196 0.54 2.73 -23.29
N ASN A 197 -0.69 2.51 -23.73
CA ASN A 197 -1.71 3.55 -23.82
C ASN A 197 -3.11 2.96 -23.59
N THR A 198 -4.15 3.80 -23.64
CA THR A 198 -5.54 3.37 -23.42
C THR A 198 -6.05 2.38 -24.48
N THR A 199 -5.44 2.34 -25.67
CA THR A 199 -5.80 1.39 -26.73
C THR A 199 -5.11 0.04 -26.56
N PHE A 200 -3.85 0.03 -26.12
CA PHE A 200 -3.07 -1.18 -25.87
C PHE A 200 -2.37 -1.09 -24.49
N PRO A 201 -3.06 -1.49 -23.40
CA PRO A 201 -2.58 -1.34 -22.03
C PRO A 201 -1.84 -2.58 -21.51
N PHE A 202 -1.32 -3.46 -22.38
CA PHE A 202 -0.73 -4.72 -21.97
C PHE A 202 0.80 -4.61 -21.87
N PRO A 203 1.38 -4.68 -20.65
CA PRO A 203 2.84 -4.63 -20.49
C PRO A 203 3.51 -5.95 -20.87
N GLU A 204 4.72 -5.88 -21.41
CA GLU A 204 5.60 -7.02 -21.62
C GLU A 204 6.13 -7.52 -20.26
N LYS A 205 6.02 -8.82 -20.01
CA LYS A 205 6.57 -9.44 -18.79
C LYS A 205 8.08 -9.65 -18.94
N HIS A 206 8.87 -9.09 -18.03
CA HIS A 206 10.33 -9.22 -18.03
C HIS A 206 10.82 -10.45 -17.26
N ALA A 207 10.20 -10.75 -16.12
CA ALA A 207 10.61 -11.86 -15.26
C ALA A 207 9.45 -12.40 -14.43
N ASP A 208 9.69 -13.55 -13.80
CA ASP A 208 8.95 -13.95 -12.60
C ASP A 208 9.93 -13.90 -11.42
N ILE A 209 9.55 -13.26 -10.32
CA ILE A 209 10.43 -13.03 -9.18
C ILE A 209 9.80 -13.68 -7.95
N THR A 210 10.56 -14.54 -7.27
CA THR A 210 10.16 -15.09 -5.97
C THR A 210 10.48 -14.09 -4.88
N VAL A 211 9.46 -13.65 -4.13
CA VAL A 211 9.55 -12.59 -3.13
C VAL A 211 9.10 -13.12 -1.77
N PRO A 212 9.58 -12.53 -0.66
CA PRO A 212 9.14 -12.95 0.67
C PRO A 212 7.67 -12.61 0.94
N MET A 213 7.02 -13.47 1.71
CA MET A 213 5.65 -13.32 2.19
C MET A 213 5.61 -13.56 3.70
N LEU A 214 4.80 -12.78 4.39
CA LEU A 214 4.47 -12.95 5.81
C LEU A 214 3.02 -13.39 5.93
N VAL A 215 2.76 -14.42 6.73
CA VAL A 215 1.41 -14.89 7.05
C VAL A 215 1.25 -14.96 8.56
N MET A 216 0.18 -14.35 9.06
CA MET A 216 -0.18 -14.36 10.47
C MET A 216 -1.56 -14.98 10.63
N TYR A 217 -1.74 -15.83 11.64
CA TYR A 217 -3.00 -16.52 11.86
C TYR A 217 -3.21 -16.82 13.35
N PRO A 218 -4.47 -16.97 13.81
CA PRO A 218 -4.77 -17.38 15.19
C PRO A 218 -4.07 -18.70 15.52
N ALA A 219 -3.45 -18.80 16.70
CA ALA A 219 -2.98 -20.08 17.24
C ALA A 219 -4.17 -20.97 17.66
N THR A 220 -5.25 -20.32 18.14
CA THR A 220 -6.49 -20.97 18.52
C THR A 220 -7.70 -20.13 18.12
N VAL A 221 -8.82 -20.80 17.83
CA VAL A 221 -10.15 -20.22 17.62
C VAL A 221 -11.13 -20.68 18.73
N ASN A 222 -12.37 -20.17 18.72
CA ASN A 222 -13.40 -20.44 19.72
C ASN A 222 -12.92 -20.11 21.16
N ASN A 223 -12.56 -18.85 21.39
CA ASN A 223 -12.10 -18.34 22.69
C ASN A 223 -10.96 -19.17 23.31
N GLY A 224 -9.97 -19.54 22.50
CA GLY A 224 -8.80 -20.28 23.01
C GLY A 224 -8.92 -21.81 22.99
N SER A 225 -10.07 -22.35 22.59
CA SER A 225 -10.41 -23.76 22.84
C SER A 225 -9.99 -24.72 21.73
N VAL A 226 -9.83 -24.24 20.51
CA VAL A 226 -9.55 -25.08 19.33
C VAL A 226 -8.25 -24.63 18.67
N PRO A 227 -7.18 -25.44 18.70
CA PRO A 227 -5.96 -25.17 17.94
C PRO A 227 -6.24 -25.04 16.45
N VAL A 228 -5.58 -24.07 15.81
CA VAL A 228 -5.68 -23.86 14.37
C VAL A 228 -4.58 -24.62 13.67
N ASP A 229 -5.00 -25.46 12.73
CA ASP A 229 -4.16 -26.06 11.71
C ASP A 229 -4.55 -25.44 10.37
N PRO A 230 -3.69 -24.62 9.74
CA PRO A 230 -3.98 -24.01 8.44
C PRO A 230 -4.29 -25.01 7.31
N ALA A 231 -3.94 -26.29 7.47
CA ALA A 231 -4.31 -27.34 6.52
C ALA A 231 -5.79 -27.77 6.60
N VAL A 232 -6.55 -27.31 7.61
CA VAL A 232 -7.94 -27.70 7.83
C VAL A 232 -8.92 -26.68 7.24
N GLU A 233 -9.48 -27.01 6.08
CA GLU A 233 -10.43 -26.16 5.32
C GLU A 233 -11.66 -25.70 6.14
N ALA A 234 -12.16 -26.56 7.04
CA ALA A 234 -13.36 -26.27 7.83
C ALA A 234 -13.23 -25.08 8.79
N LEU A 235 -12.01 -24.52 8.98
CA LEU A 235 -11.79 -23.32 9.79
C LEU A 235 -12.26 -22.04 9.09
N ASN A 236 -12.19 -21.97 7.76
CA ASN A 236 -12.74 -20.91 6.91
C ASN A 236 -12.47 -19.48 7.45
N LEU A 237 -11.19 -19.17 7.68
CA LEU A 237 -10.74 -17.90 8.25
C LEU A 237 -10.87 -16.78 7.21
N PRO A 238 -11.50 -15.63 7.55
CA PRO A 238 -11.44 -14.45 6.70
C PRO A 238 -10.00 -13.97 6.57
N VAL A 239 -9.65 -13.38 5.42
CA VAL A 239 -8.28 -12.97 5.12
C VAL A 239 -8.20 -11.46 4.95
N VAL A 240 -7.18 -10.84 5.55
CA VAL A 240 -6.78 -9.46 5.31
C VAL A 240 -5.45 -9.45 4.58
N ILE A 241 -5.40 -8.81 3.41
CA ILE A 241 -4.15 -8.45 2.76
C ILE A 241 -3.69 -7.11 3.34
N PHE A 242 -2.49 -7.05 3.91
CA PHE A 242 -1.91 -5.84 4.48
C PHE A 242 -0.78 -5.31 3.59
N GLN A 243 -0.84 -4.02 3.24
CA GLN A 243 0.22 -3.34 2.49
C GLN A 243 0.84 -2.20 3.31
N HIS A 244 2.16 -2.30 3.52
CA HIS A 244 2.96 -1.34 4.29
C HIS A 244 3.17 0.01 3.56
N GLY A 245 3.66 1.02 4.29
CA GLY A 245 3.94 2.38 3.78
C GLY A 245 5.29 2.55 3.07
N ILE A 246 5.62 3.78 2.65
CA ILE A 246 6.93 4.08 2.06
C ILE A 246 8.03 3.89 3.10
N THR A 247 9.24 3.53 2.65
CA THR A 247 10.44 3.31 3.49
C THR A 247 10.32 2.22 4.55
N THR A 248 9.28 1.37 4.47
CA THR A 248 9.03 0.26 5.40
C THR A 248 9.07 -1.07 4.66
N ASP A 249 8.63 -2.14 5.31
CA ASP A 249 8.61 -3.50 4.78
C ASP A 249 7.45 -4.30 5.38
N ARG A 250 7.30 -5.54 4.92
CA ARG A 250 6.28 -6.51 5.34
C ARG A 250 6.16 -6.70 6.85
N SER A 251 7.23 -6.46 7.63
CA SER A 251 7.18 -6.51 9.09
C SER A 251 6.26 -5.45 9.70
N ALA A 252 5.92 -4.38 8.98
CA ALA A 252 4.97 -3.37 9.44
C ALA A 252 3.57 -3.97 9.74
N ALA A 253 3.25 -5.13 9.17
CA ALA A 253 2.03 -5.87 9.46
C ALA A 253 2.04 -6.53 10.86
N LEU A 254 3.19 -6.70 11.52
CA LEU A 254 3.31 -7.56 12.70
C LEU A 254 2.47 -7.09 13.90
N ALA A 255 2.37 -5.79 14.18
CA ALA A 255 1.54 -5.35 15.31
C ALA A 255 0.06 -5.36 14.94
N PHE A 256 -0.32 -4.64 13.87
CA PHE A 256 -1.71 -4.53 13.44
C PHE A 256 -2.31 -5.89 13.09
N GLY A 257 -1.57 -6.70 12.33
CA GLY A 257 -1.94 -8.05 11.96
C GLY A 257 -2.03 -9.00 13.15
N SER A 258 -1.25 -8.81 14.22
CA SER A 258 -1.41 -9.58 15.46
C SER A 258 -2.74 -9.31 16.15
N VAL A 259 -3.22 -8.05 16.16
CA VAL A 259 -4.53 -7.72 16.73
C VAL A 259 -5.64 -8.41 15.93
N LEU A 260 -5.58 -8.36 14.59
CA LEU A 260 -6.58 -9.01 13.74
C LEU A 260 -6.52 -10.54 13.88
N ALA A 261 -5.32 -11.12 13.85
CA ALA A 261 -5.14 -12.56 13.92
C ALA A 261 -5.57 -13.15 15.27
N ALA A 262 -5.37 -12.41 16.37
CA ALA A 262 -5.88 -12.80 17.67
C ALA A 262 -7.42 -12.92 17.71
N GLN A 263 -8.13 -12.24 16.78
CA GLN A 263 -9.59 -12.27 16.63
C GLN A 263 -10.07 -13.22 15.52
N GLY A 264 -9.24 -14.17 15.08
CA GLY A 264 -9.67 -15.20 14.14
C GLY A 264 -9.53 -14.84 12.67
N VAL A 265 -8.69 -13.86 12.32
CA VAL A 265 -8.44 -13.41 10.95
C VAL A 265 -7.07 -13.92 10.48
N ALA A 266 -6.94 -14.34 9.23
CA ALA A 266 -5.63 -14.55 8.62
C ALA A 266 -5.12 -13.23 8.02
N VAL A 267 -3.84 -12.90 8.19
CA VAL A 267 -3.23 -11.69 7.62
C VAL A 267 -2.08 -12.07 6.72
N VAL A 268 -2.06 -11.54 5.50
CA VAL A 268 -1.03 -11.79 4.48
C VAL A 268 -0.37 -10.48 4.10
N ALA A 269 0.96 -10.44 4.07
CA ALA A 269 1.72 -9.26 3.65
C ALA A 269 2.91 -9.64 2.77
N ILE A 270 3.20 -8.78 1.79
CA ILE A 270 4.40 -8.82 0.95
C ILE A 270 5.00 -7.41 0.87
N ASP A 271 6.26 -7.31 0.47
CA ASP A 271 6.87 -5.99 0.23
C ASP A 271 6.42 -5.40 -1.09
N GLN A 272 6.29 -4.07 -1.10
CA GLN A 272 6.13 -3.28 -2.31
C GLN A 272 7.35 -3.43 -3.24
N PRO A 273 7.23 -3.11 -4.55
CA PRO A 273 8.39 -2.88 -5.40
C PRO A 273 9.44 -2.00 -4.71
N LEU A 274 10.72 -2.37 -4.83
CA LEU A 274 11.86 -1.62 -4.31
C LEU A 274 11.94 -1.48 -2.77
N HIS A 275 11.15 -2.26 -2.04
CA HIS A 275 11.17 -2.32 -0.57
C HIS A 275 11.68 -3.69 -0.08
N GLY A 276 11.72 -3.89 1.24
CA GLY A 276 12.17 -5.13 1.87
C GLY A 276 12.94 -4.85 3.15
N VAL A 277 13.35 -5.91 3.84
CA VAL A 277 14.12 -5.74 5.09
C VAL A 277 15.50 -5.18 4.78
N GLY A 278 15.80 -4.00 5.33
CA GLY A 278 17.04 -3.27 5.10
C GLY A 278 18.20 -3.72 5.99
N PRO A 279 19.40 -3.14 5.79
CA PRO A 279 20.51 -3.29 6.71
C PRO A 279 20.28 -2.51 8.01
N ALA A 280 21.01 -2.86 9.07
CA ALA A 280 21.02 -2.10 10.32
C ALA A 280 22.44 -1.98 10.85
N SER A 281 22.84 -0.75 11.17
CA SER A 281 24.16 -0.43 11.72
C SER A 281 24.28 -0.87 13.18
N ALA A 282 25.51 -0.94 13.69
CA ALA A 282 25.74 -1.16 15.11
C ALA A 282 25.10 -0.07 15.99
N ALA A 283 25.00 1.16 15.47
CA ALA A 283 24.33 2.26 16.17
C ALA A 283 22.81 2.03 16.25
N ASP A 284 22.18 1.59 15.16
CA ASP A 284 20.74 1.29 15.13
C ASP A 284 20.40 0.15 16.09
N ARG A 285 21.22 -0.91 16.08
CA ARG A 285 21.07 -2.04 17.01
C ARG A 285 21.23 -1.60 18.46
N LEU A 286 22.20 -0.74 18.77
CA LEU A 286 22.39 -0.23 20.12
C LEU A 286 21.24 0.67 20.55
N ALA A 287 20.73 1.54 19.67
CA ALA A 287 19.58 2.39 19.96
C ALA A 287 18.33 1.54 20.27
N LEU A 288 18.07 0.52 19.45
CA LEU A 288 16.96 -0.40 19.67
C LEU A 288 17.15 -1.22 20.96
N ALA A 289 18.36 -1.71 21.23
CA ALA A 289 18.67 -2.44 22.46
C ALA A 289 18.38 -1.56 23.69
N LYS A 290 18.84 -0.31 23.69
CA LYS A 290 18.53 0.65 24.75
C LYS A 290 17.04 0.82 24.94
N GLN A 291 16.28 1.03 23.86
CA GLN A 291 14.84 1.19 23.94
C GLN A 291 14.15 -0.03 24.57
N LEU A 292 14.44 -1.24 24.09
CA LEU A 292 13.79 -2.46 24.57
C LEU A 292 14.20 -2.83 25.99
N VAL A 293 15.48 -2.64 26.33
CA VAL A 293 15.99 -2.88 27.68
C VAL A 293 15.42 -1.86 28.66
N SER A 294 15.31 -0.57 28.29
CA SER A 294 14.68 0.46 29.14
C SER A 294 13.26 0.07 29.47
N ALA A 295 12.45 -0.24 28.45
CA ALA A 295 11.07 -0.66 28.66
C ALA A 295 10.96 -1.89 29.57
N ALA A 296 11.84 -2.89 29.42
CA ALA A 296 11.82 -4.08 30.27
C ALA A 296 12.23 -3.78 31.73
N VAL A 297 13.29 -3.00 31.92
CA VAL A 297 13.86 -2.68 33.25
C VAL A 297 12.94 -1.74 34.02
N GLU A 298 12.41 -0.70 33.37
CA GLU A 298 11.48 0.25 33.98
C GLU A 298 10.23 -0.47 34.49
N ASN A 299 9.62 -1.34 33.65
CA ASN A 299 8.49 -2.18 34.06
C ASN A 299 8.84 -3.09 35.25
N ALA A 300 10.05 -3.67 35.28
CA ALA A 300 10.48 -4.51 36.40
C ALA A 300 10.66 -3.71 37.70
N ILE A 301 11.21 -2.50 37.62
CA ILE A 301 11.37 -1.59 38.77
C ILE A 301 10.00 -1.15 39.28
N ASP A 302 9.10 -0.73 38.39
CA ASP A 302 7.75 -0.29 38.76
C ASP A 302 6.99 -1.40 39.48
N ALA A 303 7.00 -2.62 38.91
CA ALA A 303 6.39 -3.79 39.52
C ALA A 303 6.99 -4.13 40.89
N SER A 304 8.31 -4.01 41.05
CA SER A 304 9.00 -4.30 42.32
C SER A 304 8.72 -3.28 43.43
N THR A 305 8.38 -2.04 43.05
CA THR A 305 8.10 -0.94 43.98
C THR A 305 6.60 -0.72 44.19
N GLY A 306 5.76 -1.44 43.45
CA GLY A 306 4.30 -1.35 43.53
C GLY A 306 3.76 0.00 43.07
N GLY A 307 4.38 0.63 42.07
CA GLY A 307 3.91 1.92 41.52
C GLY A 307 4.14 3.11 42.44
N THR A 308 5.09 3.02 43.38
CA THR A 308 5.32 4.09 44.38
C THR A 308 6.33 5.14 43.93
N LEU A 309 7.13 4.85 42.91
CA LEU A 309 8.07 5.78 42.30
C LEU A 309 7.40 6.59 41.20
N THR A 310 7.89 7.80 40.99
CA THR A 310 7.55 8.59 39.79
C THR A 310 8.31 8.07 38.57
N ASP A 311 7.79 8.30 37.36
CA ASP A 311 8.43 7.88 36.11
C ASP A 311 9.90 8.33 36.01
N LYS A 312 10.20 9.55 36.47
CA LYS A 312 11.57 10.09 36.51
C LYS A 312 12.49 9.34 37.49
N GLU A 313 11.95 8.87 38.62
CA GLU A 313 12.71 8.05 39.56
C GLU A 313 12.95 6.65 39.02
N ILE A 314 11.99 6.10 38.28
CA ILE A 314 12.11 4.80 37.59
C ILE A 314 13.16 4.89 36.48
N GLU A 315 13.06 5.89 35.60
CA GLU A 315 14.02 6.16 34.51
C GLU A 315 15.44 6.33 35.07
N ALA A 316 15.60 7.15 36.11
CA ALA A 316 16.90 7.37 36.74
C ALA A 316 17.49 6.10 37.37
N ALA A 317 16.65 5.20 37.89
CA ALA A 317 17.07 3.92 38.43
C ALA A 317 17.37 2.88 37.34
N ALA A 318 16.64 2.91 36.22
CA ALA A 318 16.83 2.01 35.09
C ALA A 318 18.10 2.33 34.29
N GLN A 319 18.42 3.61 34.10
CA GLN A 319 19.51 4.08 33.25
C GLN A 319 20.86 3.34 33.42
N PRO A 320 21.43 3.17 34.63
CA PRO A 320 22.70 2.46 34.78
C PRO A 320 22.63 0.99 34.33
N ILE A 321 21.48 0.34 34.50
CA ILE A 321 21.26 -1.06 34.11
C ILE A 321 21.11 -1.14 32.59
N VAL A 322 20.38 -0.20 31.97
CA VAL A 322 20.23 -0.08 30.52
C VAL A 322 21.59 0.09 29.84
N GLU A 323 22.43 1.00 30.35
CA GLU A 323 23.78 1.21 29.79
C GLU A 323 24.70 0.00 29.94
N GLN A 324 24.52 -0.82 30.99
CA GLN A 324 25.27 -2.06 31.17
C GLN A 324 24.79 -3.18 30.24
N LEU A 325 23.47 -3.37 30.10
CA LEU A 325 22.89 -4.50 29.38
C LEU A 325 22.87 -4.31 27.87
N SER A 326 22.61 -3.09 27.39
CA SER A 326 22.38 -2.85 25.96
C SER A 326 23.55 -3.28 25.05
N PRO A 327 24.83 -3.01 25.39
CA PRO A 327 25.95 -3.50 24.60
C PRO A 327 26.03 -5.04 24.55
N LEU A 328 25.75 -5.73 25.67
CA LEU A 328 25.75 -7.19 25.73
C LEU A 328 24.64 -7.79 24.85
N VAL A 329 23.48 -7.14 24.79
CA VAL A 329 22.38 -7.52 23.89
C VAL A 329 22.80 -7.40 22.43
N VAL A 330 23.51 -6.33 22.05
CA VAL A 330 24.04 -6.16 20.68
C VAL A 330 25.09 -7.22 20.34
N GLU A 331 25.95 -7.59 21.29
CA GLU A 331 26.94 -8.66 21.13
C GLU A 331 26.30 -10.06 21.04
N GLY A 332 25.11 -10.23 21.63
CA GLY A 332 24.36 -11.49 21.64
C GLY A 332 24.89 -12.53 22.63
N ASP A 333 25.68 -12.12 23.63
CA ASP A 333 26.21 -13.02 24.68
C ASP A 333 25.14 -13.31 25.75
N ILE A 334 24.24 -14.26 25.45
CA ILE A 334 23.14 -14.65 26.35
C ILE A 334 23.63 -14.99 27.77
N PRO A 335 24.68 -15.80 27.99
CA PRO A 335 25.22 -16.03 29.34
C PRO A 335 25.64 -14.75 30.07
N ALA A 336 26.31 -13.81 29.40
CA ALA A 336 26.71 -12.55 30.01
C ALA A 336 25.51 -11.66 30.35
N ILE A 337 24.50 -11.61 29.47
CA ILE A 337 23.25 -10.88 29.71
C ILE A 337 22.54 -11.45 30.94
N MET A 338 22.36 -12.77 31.03
CA MET A 338 21.72 -13.42 32.17
C MET A 338 22.46 -13.13 33.48
N ALA A 339 23.79 -13.20 33.47
CA ALA A 339 24.60 -12.87 34.65
C ALA A 339 24.46 -11.39 35.06
N ALA A 340 24.35 -10.47 34.10
CA ALA A 340 24.15 -9.05 34.37
C ALA A 340 22.73 -8.77 34.91
N ILE A 341 21.69 -9.45 34.41
CA ILE A 341 20.32 -9.39 34.94
C ILE A 341 20.28 -9.88 36.40
N ASP A 342 20.95 -10.98 36.71
CA ASP A 342 21.06 -11.49 38.08
C ASP A 342 21.75 -10.48 39.01
N GLN A 343 22.85 -9.86 38.56
CA GLN A 343 23.56 -8.81 39.30
C GLN A 343 22.72 -7.55 39.52
N ALA A 344 21.85 -7.22 38.57
CA ALA A 344 20.91 -6.10 38.67
C ALA A 344 19.73 -6.39 39.64
N GLY A 345 19.64 -7.60 40.19
CA GLY A 345 18.60 -7.98 41.16
C GLY A 345 17.31 -8.49 40.53
N PHE A 346 17.29 -8.74 39.22
CA PHE A 346 16.13 -9.27 38.49
C PHE A 346 16.25 -10.78 38.22
N GLY A 347 17.14 -11.48 38.92
CA GLY A 347 17.38 -12.90 38.73
C GLY A 347 16.13 -13.76 38.94
N GLY A 348 15.90 -14.70 38.03
CA GLY A 348 14.72 -15.57 38.02
C GLY A 348 13.43 -14.92 37.49
N ALA A 349 13.43 -13.62 37.16
CA ALA A 349 12.30 -12.94 36.52
C ALA A 349 12.29 -13.07 34.98
N VAL A 350 13.45 -13.36 34.38
CA VAL A 350 13.64 -13.46 32.93
C VAL A 350 14.21 -14.84 32.58
N THR A 351 13.70 -15.43 31.50
CA THR A 351 14.18 -16.72 30.96
C THR A 351 15.22 -16.51 29.86
N GLU A 352 16.10 -17.50 29.65
CA GLU A 352 17.04 -17.49 28.51
C GLU A 352 16.31 -17.36 27.17
N GLN A 353 15.09 -17.92 27.05
CA GLN A 353 14.29 -17.79 25.84
C GLN A 353 13.87 -16.34 25.58
N GLN A 354 13.44 -15.61 26.61
CA GLN A 354 13.10 -14.19 26.48
C GLN A 354 14.33 -13.34 26.10
N VAL A 355 15.50 -13.65 26.68
CA VAL A 355 16.76 -12.99 26.29
C VAL A 355 17.13 -13.32 24.84
N SER A 356 16.96 -14.57 24.41
CA SER A 356 17.22 -14.98 23.03
C SER A 356 16.33 -14.24 22.03
N VAL A 357 15.04 -14.07 22.34
CA VAL A 357 14.11 -13.28 21.54
C VAL A 357 14.52 -11.80 21.48
N LEU A 358 14.92 -11.21 22.61
CA LEU A 358 15.43 -9.84 22.65
C LEU A 358 16.67 -9.67 21.76
N VAL A 359 17.65 -10.56 21.88
CA VAL A 359 18.87 -10.57 21.06
C VAL A 359 18.53 -10.71 19.58
N GLY A 360 17.63 -11.63 19.21
CA GLY A 360 17.17 -11.80 17.82
C GLY A 360 16.45 -10.57 17.27
N THR A 361 15.60 -9.94 18.08
CA THR A 361 14.90 -8.70 17.74
C THR A 361 15.90 -7.58 17.44
N VAL A 362 16.93 -7.43 18.28
CA VAL A 362 17.99 -6.41 18.10
C VAL A 362 18.90 -6.73 16.91
N ALA A 363 19.26 -8.00 16.71
CA ALA A 363 20.06 -8.41 15.56
C ALA A 363 19.36 -8.10 14.22
N ASN A 364 18.03 -8.16 14.22
CA ASN A 364 17.14 -7.92 13.08
C ASN A 364 16.51 -6.52 13.12
N ALA A 365 17.26 -5.51 13.55
CA ALA A 365 16.80 -4.11 13.63
C ALA A 365 16.46 -3.47 12.26
N GLY A 366 16.84 -4.11 11.15
CA GLY A 366 16.62 -3.58 9.79
C GLY A 366 15.19 -3.73 9.27
N SER A 367 14.32 -4.44 9.99
CA SER A 367 12.89 -4.51 9.69
C SER A 367 12.10 -3.46 10.48
N THR A 368 11.07 -2.90 9.87
CA THR A 368 10.20 -1.83 10.40
C THR A 368 9.67 -2.14 11.80
N ILE A 369 9.12 -3.33 11.99
CA ILE A 369 9.00 -3.93 13.32
C ILE A 369 10.16 -4.91 13.45
N PRO A 370 11.18 -4.62 14.28
CA PRO A 370 12.39 -5.42 14.37
C PRO A 370 12.10 -6.88 14.69
N GLY A 371 12.77 -7.81 14.01
CA GLY A 371 12.60 -9.24 14.26
C GLY A 371 12.67 -10.10 13.00
N LEU A 372 12.40 -9.54 11.82
CA LEU A 372 12.57 -10.25 10.55
C LEU A 372 13.98 -10.06 10.02
N ALA A 373 14.64 -11.17 9.69
CA ALA A 373 15.91 -11.13 8.97
C ALA A 373 15.65 -10.91 7.46
N PRO A 374 16.55 -10.25 6.72
CA PRO A 374 16.46 -10.18 5.28
C PRO A 374 16.57 -11.58 4.66
N VAL A 375 15.68 -11.92 3.72
CA VAL A 375 15.69 -13.24 3.07
C VAL A 375 16.86 -13.41 2.11
N SER A 376 17.43 -12.29 1.64
CA SER A 376 18.65 -12.26 0.83
C SER A 376 19.38 -10.94 1.04
N THR A 377 20.71 -11.01 1.14
CA THR A 377 21.60 -9.84 1.16
C THR A 377 22.38 -9.67 -0.15
N SER A 378 22.07 -10.50 -1.16
CA SER A 378 22.73 -10.50 -2.47
C SER A 378 22.15 -9.42 -3.38
N GLN A 379 22.96 -8.92 -4.31
CA GLN A 379 22.48 -7.99 -5.34
C GLN A 379 21.80 -8.73 -6.50
N GLY A 380 20.76 -8.12 -7.06
CA GLY A 380 19.99 -8.63 -8.17
C GLY A 380 18.99 -9.72 -7.78
N ILE A 381 18.49 -10.45 -8.79
CA ILE A 381 17.57 -11.56 -8.58
C ILE A 381 18.35 -12.78 -8.06
N ALA A 382 17.92 -13.33 -6.94
CA ALA A 382 18.52 -14.54 -6.37
C ALA A 382 18.35 -15.73 -7.33
N ALA A 383 19.43 -16.48 -7.56
CA ALA A 383 19.39 -17.68 -8.42
C ALA A 383 18.54 -18.81 -7.81
N THR A 384 18.42 -18.83 -6.48
CA THR A 384 17.62 -19.78 -5.70
C THR A 384 17.01 -19.06 -4.50
N GLY A 385 15.75 -19.35 -4.17
CA GLY A 385 15.06 -18.73 -3.03
C GLY A 385 14.47 -17.36 -3.35
N ALA A 386 14.09 -16.63 -2.30
CA ALA A 386 13.47 -15.32 -2.44
C ALA A 386 14.49 -14.19 -2.62
N THR A 387 14.03 -13.13 -3.26
CA THR A 387 14.75 -11.87 -3.46
C THR A 387 14.01 -10.77 -2.70
N GLU A 388 14.70 -10.00 -1.86
CA GLU A 388 14.15 -8.76 -1.32
C GLU A 388 13.83 -7.79 -2.47
N ARG A 389 12.71 -7.08 -2.42
CA ARG A 389 12.20 -6.33 -3.59
C ARG A 389 13.03 -5.11 -3.96
N HIS A 390 13.95 -4.67 -3.08
CA HIS A 390 14.98 -3.66 -3.35
C HIS A 390 16.20 -4.22 -4.11
N PHE A 391 16.28 -5.54 -4.34
CA PHE A 391 17.34 -6.21 -5.11
C PHE A 391 18.78 -5.95 -4.63
N GLY A 392 18.96 -5.60 -3.36
CA GLY A 392 20.24 -5.19 -2.78
C GLY A 392 20.76 -3.84 -3.29
N TYR A 393 19.89 -2.97 -3.81
CA TYR A 393 20.21 -1.60 -4.25
C TYR A 393 19.39 -0.55 -3.50
N ALA A 394 19.98 0.62 -3.34
CA ALA A 394 19.41 1.76 -2.62
C ALA A 394 19.98 3.07 -3.18
N THR A 395 19.77 4.19 -2.49
CA THR A 395 20.42 5.47 -2.81
C THR A 395 21.31 5.94 -1.66
N ASN A 396 22.33 6.74 -1.98
CA ASN A 396 23.01 7.54 -0.95
C ASN A 396 22.36 8.92 -0.82
N ASP A 397 22.87 9.74 0.08
CA ASP A 397 22.36 11.11 0.32
C ASP A 397 22.49 12.07 -0.89
N PHE A 398 23.23 11.67 -1.92
CA PHE A 398 23.37 12.39 -3.19
C PHE A 398 22.42 11.86 -4.28
N ASN A 399 21.49 10.96 -3.91
CA ASN A 399 20.58 10.27 -4.81
C ASN A 399 21.30 9.41 -5.88
N GLU A 400 22.55 8.99 -5.60
CA GLU A 400 23.27 8.04 -6.47
C GLU A 400 22.90 6.61 -6.08
N ILE A 401 22.74 5.74 -7.08
CA ILE A 401 22.45 4.33 -6.83
C ILE A 401 23.67 3.67 -6.19
N ILE A 402 23.46 3.05 -5.02
CA ILE A 402 24.47 2.29 -4.30
C ILE A 402 24.04 0.82 -4.14
N LYS A 403 25.02 -0.05 -3.90
CA LYS A 403 24.76 -1.39 -3.40
C LYS A 403 24.54 -1.31 -1.90
N MET A 404 23.49 -1.96 -1.42
CA MET A 404 23.23 -2.05 0.01
C MET A 404 24.33 -2.85 0.70
N ASN A 405 24.68 -2.45 1.92
CA ASN A 405 25.64 -3.16 2.76
C ASN A 405 24.95 -3.60 4.05
N PHE A 406 24.93 -4.92 4.29
CA PHE A 406 24.27 -5.53 5.45
C PHE A 406 25.23 -5.79 6.62
N SER A 407 26.50 -5.43 6.47
CA SER A 407 27.46 -5.47 7.57
C SER A 407 27.21 -4.32 8.55
N SER A 408 27.07 -4.62 9.84
CA SER A 408 26.66 -3.64 10.85
C SER A 408 27.69 -2.51 11.07
N ASP A 409 28.96 -2.71 10.69
CA ASP A 409 30.03 -1.71 10.78
C ASP A 409 30.03 -0.71 9.61
N ALA A 410 29.34 -1.04 8.51
CA ALA A 410 29.32 -0.24 7.30
C ALA A 410 27.94 -0.28 6.62
N ALA A 411 26.88 -0.41 7.41
CA ALA A 411 25.51 -0.53 6.93
C ALA A 411 25.15 0.66 6.05
N ALA A 412 24.52 0.40 4.89
CA ALA A 412 24.22 1.44 3.92
C ALA A 412 23.02 1.08 3.04
N GLY A 413 22.17 2.08 2.81
CA GLY A 413 20.97 2.01 1.96
C GLY A 413 19.73 1.57 2.74
N ASP A 414 18.57 2.14 2.40
CA ASP A 414 17.32 1.89 3.10
C ASP A 414 16.23 1.29 2.20
N SER A 415 15.23 0.67 2.81
CA SER A 415 14.06 0.15 2.10
C SER A 415 13.36 1.29 1.37
N GLY A 416 12.95 1.10 0.11
CA GLY A 416 12.15 2.08 -0.61
C GLY A 416 12.90 3.29 -1.16
N ASP A 417 14.21 3.41 -0.95
CA ASP A 417 15.05 4.54 -1.41
C ASP A 417 14.87 4.87 -2.90
N LEU A 418 14.73 3.83 -3.73
CA LEU A 418 14.60 3.96 -5.19
C LEU A 418 13.15 4.11 -5.67
N PHE A 419 12.18 4.18 -4.75
CA PHE A 419 10.76 4.14 -5.10
C PHE A 419 10.26 5.45 -5.72
N ILE A 420 10.56 6.59 -5.08
CA ILE A 420 10.22 7.92 -5.62
C ILE A 420 11.30 8.32 -6.62
N ASN A 421 10.94 8.36 -7.90
CA ASN A 421 11.86 8.69 -8.97
C ASN A 421 11.44 9.99 -9.68
N LEU A 422 12.02 11.10 -9.21
CA LEU A 422 11.80 12.43 -9.76
C LEU A 422 12.54 12.65 -11.10
N GLU A 423 13.48 11.79 -11.46
CA GLU A 423 14.19 11.87 -12.75
C GLU A 423 13.41 11.15 -13.87
N ASN A 424 12.56 10.19 -13.52
CA ASN A 424 11.79 9.40 -14.47
C ASN A 424 10.35 9.13 -13.98
N PHE A 425 9.41 9.88 -14.54
CA PHE A 425 8.01 9.86 -14.12
C PHE A 425 7.32 8.54 -14.44
N LEU A 426 7.72 7.88 -15.53
CA LEU A 426 7.13 6.61 -15.95
C LEU A 426 7.54 5.49 -15.00
N VAL A 427 8.79 5.52 -14.49
CA VAL A 427 9.24 4.59 -13.46
C VAL A 427 8.48 4.80 -12.15
N SER A 428 8.28 6.06 -11.73
CA SER A 428 7.46 6.37 -10.54
C SER A 428 6.03 5.83 -10.67
N ARG A 429 5.39 6.03 -11.82
CA ARG A 429 4.07 5.47 -12.14
C ARG A 429 4.09 3.94 -12.13
N ASP A 430 5.08 3.33 -12.76
CA ASP A 430 5.11 1.88 -12.98
C ASP A 430 5.54 1.11 -11.72
N ASN A 431 6.28 1.74 -10.80
CA ASN A 431 6.46 1.25 -9.43
C ASN A 431 5.10 1.05 -8.74
N LEU A 432 4.23 2.06 -8.78
CA LEU A 432 2.89 1.95 -8.20
C LEU A 432 2.04 0.88 -8.91
N ARG A 433 2.04 0.84 -10.25
CA ARG A 433 1.31 -0.19 -11.03
C ARG A 433 1.79 -1.61 -10.76
N GLN A 434 3.10 -1.80 -10.62
CA GLN A 434 3.67 -3.11 -10.26
C GLN A 434 3.15 -3.57 -8.90
N GLY A 435 3.12 -2.67 -7.90
CA GLY A 435 2.55 -2.99 -6.59
C GLY A 435 1.07 -3.39 -6.66
N THR A 436 0.27 -2.68 -7.48
CA THR A 436 -1.14 -3.05 -7.71
C THR A 436 -1.29 -4.44 -8.33
N VAL A 437 -0.51 -4.78 -9.36
CA VAL A 437 -0.59 -6.10 -10.03
C VAL A 437 -0.04 -7.24 -9.14
N ASP A 438 0.95 -6.95 -8.30
CA ASP A 438 1.44 -7.90 -7.31
C ASP A 438 0.33 -8.26 -6.30
N LEU A 439 -0.40 -7.26 -5.80
CA LEU A 439 -1.54 -7.47 -4.89
C LEU A 439 -2.67 -8.27 -5.56
N MET A 440 -2.93 -8.07 -6.86
CA MET A 440 -3.88 -8.90 -7.60
C MET A 440 -3.43 -10.36 -7.69
N THR A 441 -2.12 -10.61 -7.82
CA THR A 441 -1.55 -11.96 -7.82
C THR A 441 -1.67 -12.60 -6.43
N VAL A 442 -1.39 -11.86 -5.35
CA VAL A 442 -1.62 -12.32 -3.97
C VAL A 442 -3.09 -12.68 -3.77
N ARG A 443 -4.00 -11.78 -4.16
CA ARG A 443 -5.45 -11.99 -4.05
C ARG A 443 -5.94 -13.24 -4.78
N ALA A 444 -5.42 -13.48 -5.98
CA ALA A 444 -5.74 -14.68 -6.77
C ALA A 444 -5.19 -15.98 -6.15
N SER A 445 -4.21 -15.88 -5.26
CA SER A 445 -3.49 -17.05 -4.71
C SER A 445 -3.92 -17.43 -3.28
N ILE A 446 -4.93 -16.77 -2.70
CA ILE A 446 -5.31 -16.92 -1.29
C ILE A 446 -5.58 -18.37 -0.89
N ALA A 447 -6.38 -19.13 -1.65
CA ALA A 447 -6.66 -20.52 -1.34
C ALA A 447 -5.45 -21.45 -1.47
N ASP A 448 -4.45 -21.08 -2.28
CA ASP A 448 -3.19 -21.83 -2.42
C ASP A 448 -2.20 -21.52 -1.28
N ILE A 449 -2.45 -20.47 -0.44
CA ILE A 449 -1.64 -20.22 0.76
C ILE A 449 -1.95 -21.26 1.83
N ALA A 450 -3.22 -21.49 2.13
CA ALA A 450 -3.67 -22.47 3.11
C ALA A 450 -5.14 -22.86 2.86
N PRO A 451 -5.50 -24.16 2.96
CA PRO A 451 -6.90 -24.60 2.86
C PRO A 451 -7.86 -23.89 3.83
N ALA A 452 -7.37 -23.52 5.02
CA ALA A 452 -8.18 -22.82 6.03
C ALA A 452 -8.56 -21.37 5.63
N PHE A 453 -7.98 -20.79 4.58
CA PHE A 453 -8.17 -19.39 4.22
C PHE A 453 -9.33 -19.21 3.24
N ASP A 454 -10.31 -18.41 3.62
CA ASP A 454 -11.52 -18.22 2.84
C ASP A 454 -11.30 -17.19 1.72
N GLU A 455 -11.08 -17.71 0.50
CA GLU A 455 -10.91 -16.89 -0.70
C GLU A 455 -12.15 -16.08 -1.11
N ASN A 456 -13.32 -16.33 -0.52
CA ASN A 456 -14.53 -15.54 -0.72
C ASN A 456 -14.69 -14.43 0.32
N ASN A 457 -13.88 -14.43 1.39
CA ASN A 457 -13.91 -13.46 2.47
C ASN A 457 -12.56 -12.74 2.60
N VAL A 458 -12.20 -11.99 1.57
CA VAL A 458 -10.94 -11.23 1.51
C VAL A 458 -11.17 -9.73 1.64
N TYR A 459 -10.39 -9.12 2.52
CA TYR A 459 -10.40 -7.70 2.89
C TYR A 459 -9.00 -7.11 2.67
N PHE A 460 -8.91 -5.79 2.66
CA PHE A 460 -7.64 -5.09 2.45
C PHE A 460 -7.39 -4.04 3.52
N VAL A 461 -6.13 -3.94 3.97
CA VAL A 461 -5.65 -2.82 4.80
C VAL A 461 -4.42 -2.24 4.14
N GLY A 462 -4.46 -0.96 3.81
CA GLY A 462 -3.32 -0.20 3.31
C GLY A 462 -2.93 0.86 4.32
N HIS A 463 -1.63 1.09 4.50
CA HIS A 463 -1.11 2.21 5.30
C HIS A 463 -0.20 3.10 4.46
N SER A 464 -0.37 4.43 4.54
CA SER A 464 0.50 5.39 3.85
C SER A 464 0.60 5.11 2.34
N LEU A 465 1.80 4.88 1.77
CA LEU A 465 1.98 4.43 0.38
C LEU A 465 1.12 3.20 0.02
N GLY A 466 0.89 2.29 0.96
CA GLY A 466 0.00 1.14 0.80
C GLY A 466 -1.45 1.52 0.54
N THR A 467 -1.87 2.76 0.81
CA THR A 467 -3.19 3.29 0.42
C THR A 467 -3.24 3.79 -1.02
N ILE A 468 -2.09 4.16 -1.60
CA ILE A 468 -2.00 4.65 -2.99
C ILE A 468 -2.15 3.47 -3.95
N ASN A 469 -1.20 2.53 -3.91
CA ASN A 469 -1.26 1.34 -4.75
C ASN A 469 -2.40 0.39 -4.32
N GLY A 470 -2.72 0.34 -3.03
CA GLY A 470 -3.84 -0.42 -2.46
C GLY A 470 -5.20 0.13 -2.85
N GLY A 471 -5.36 1.45 -2.90
CA GLY A 471 -6.57 2.09 -3.41
C GLY A 471 -6.80 1.72 -4.87
N ALA A 472 -5.78 1.88 -5.73
CA ALA A 472 -5.85 1.46 -7.12
C ALA A 472 -6.12 -0.05 -7.28
N PHE A 473 -5.54 -0.89 -6.42
CA PHE A 473 -5.79 -2.33 -6.37
C PHE A 473 -7.25 -2.66 -6.03
N VAL A 474 -7.77 -2.16 -4.91
CA VAL A 474 -9.15 -2.41 -4.48
C VAL A 474 -10.13 -1.96 -5.55
N ALA A 475 -9.99 -0.72 -6.03
CA ALA A 475 -10.80 -0.16 -7.08
C ALA A 475 -10.79 -1.03 -8.35
N SER A 476 -9.60 -1.36 -8.86
CA SER A 476 -9.47 -2.14 -10.10
C SER A 476 -10.04 -3.55 -9.97
N THR A 477 -9.80 -4.25 -8.84
CA THR A 477 -10.36 -5.59 -8.63
C THR A 477 -11.88 -5.59 -8.45
N ASN A 478 -12.42 -4.57 -7.80
CA ASN A 478 -13.86 -4.47 -7.57
C ASN A 478 -14.59 -4.04 -8.84
N ALA A 479 -14.06 -3.08 -9.57
CA ALA A 479 -14.54 -2.75 -10.92
C ALA A 479 -14.51 -3.97 -11.84
N ALA A 480 -13.46 -4.80 -11.77
CA ALA A 480 -13.40 -6.04 -12.56
C ALA A 480 -14.39 -7.12 -12.10
N ALA A 481 -14.78 -7.13 -10.83
CA ALA A 481 -15.76 -8.05 -10.27
C ALA A 481 -17.22 -7.60 -10.51
N GLU A 482 -17.45 -6.29 -10.53
CA GLU A 482 -18.77 -5.67 -10.69
C GLU A 482 -19.09 -5.29 -12.13
N GLY A 483 -18.06 -5.10 -12.96
CA GLY A 483 -18.17 -4.82 -14.38
C GLY A 483 -17.85 -6.02 -15.28
N ASN A 484 -17.69 -5.72 -16.57
CA ASN A 484 -17.69 -6.65 -17.70
C ASN A 484 -16.45 -7.57 -17.81
N ALA A 485 -15.60 -7.62 -16.80
CA ALA A 485 -14.38 -8.44 -16.81
C ALA A 485 -14.59 -9.82 -16.18
N GLY A 486 -15.73 -10.07 -15.51
CA GLY A 486 -16.11 -11.37 -14.97
C GLY A 486 -15.20 -11.91 -13.85
N ARG A 487 -14.31 -11.09 -13.27
CA ARG A 487 -13.33 -11.50 -12.24
C ARG A 487 -13.87 -11.40 -10.82
N LYS A 488 -15.04 -12.01 -10.59
CA LYS A 488 -15.71 -12.04 -9.28
C LYS A 488 -14.85 -12.70 -8.19
N ASP A 489 -13.92 -13.57 -8.59
CA ASP A 489 -12.92 -14.21 -7.74
C ASP A 489 -11.92 -13.23 -7.10
N LEU A 490 -11.68 -12.06 -7.72
CA LEU A 490 -10.73 -11.07 -7.21
C LEU A 490 -11.35 -10.06 -6.25
N LYS A 491 -12.67 -10.08 -6.06
CA LYS A 491 -13.38 -9.07 -5.27
C LYS A 491 -12.78 -8.93 -3.87
N ILE A 492 -12.55 -7.69 -3.45
CA ILE A 492 -12.24 -7.28 -2.09
C ILE A 492 -13.53 -6.80 -1.43
N LYS A 493 -13.92 -7.45 -0.33
CA LYS A 493 -15.21 -7.18 0.33
C LYS A 493 -15.30 -5.79 0.93
N ALA A 494 -14.26 -5.37 1.61
CA ALA A 494 -14.08 -4.00 2.08
C ALA A 494 -12.61 -3.71 2.35
N ALA A 495 -12.26 -2.42 2.42
CA ALA A 495 -10.92 -1.98 2.73
C ALA A 495 -10.89 -0.91 3.84
N ASN A 496 -9.81 -0.89 4.62
CA ASN A 496 -9.47 0.22 5.50
C ASN A 496 -8.17 0.86 5.03
N LEU A 497 -8.24 2.11 4.58
CA LEU A 497 -7.09 2.88 4.12
C LEU A 497 -6.65 3.81 5.26
N LEU A 498 -5.55 3.45 5.90
CA LEU A 498 -4.96 4.12 7.06
C LEU A 498 -4.01 5.21 6.59
N THR A 499 -4.28 6.45 7.02
CA THR A 499 -3.64 7.70 6.55
C THR A 499 -3.62 7.78 5.01
N PRO A 500 -4.80 7.80 4.36
CA PRO A 500 -4.91 7.71 2.90
C PRO A 500 -4.56 9.02 2.22
N VAL A 501 -4.27 8.97 0.92
CA VAL A 501 -4.02 10.19 0.15
C VAL A 501 -4.36 10.05 -1.34
N GLY A 502 -4.95 11.11 -1.90
CA GLY A 502 -5.01 11.37 -3.34
C GLY A 502 -4.08 12.51 -3.77
N GLY A 503 -3.88 12.68 -5.07
CA GLY A 503 -3.09 13.79 -5.64
C GLY A 503 -1.64 13.74 -5.19
N VAL A 504 -0.98 12.60 -5.41
CA VAL A 504 0.28 12.18 -4.80
C VAL A 504 1.40 13.20 -4.92
N VAL A 505 1.57 13.83 -6.09
CA VAL A 505 2.72 14.72 -6.33
C VAL A 505 2.61 15.99 -5.51
N ARG A 506 1.41 16.56 -5.47
CA ARG A 506 1.14 17.76 -4.68
C ARG A 506 1.02 17.44 -3.20
N MET A 507 0.64 16.21 -2.82
CA MET A 507 0.84 15.75 -1.45
C MET A 507 2.32 15.75 -1.08
N LEU A 508 3.19 15.16 -1.91
CA LEU A 508 4.63 15.11 -1.63
C LEU A 508 5.24 16.51 -1.50
N GLU A 509 4.81 17.46 -2.35
CA GLU A 509 5.23 18.87 -2.27
C GLU A 509 4.74 19.57 -0.98
N ASN A 510 3.51 19.29 -0.55
CA ASN A 510 2.91 19.92 0.63
C ASN A 510 3.15 19.14 1.93
N SER A 511 3.82 18.00 1.89
CA SER A 511 4.16 17.20 3.06
C SER A 511 5.29 17.85 3.86
N PRO A 512 5.10 18.17 5.15
CA PRO A 512 6.19 18.62 6.01
C PRO A 512 7.38 17.65 6.09
N ALA A 513 7.13 16.34 5.95
CA ALA A 513 8.16 15.30 6.00
C ALA A 513 8.95 15.16 4.69
N PHE A 514 8.30 15.31 3.53
CA PHE A 514 8.93 15.06 2.23
C PHE A 514 9.24 16.33 1.43
N GLY A 515 8.35 17.31 1.47
CA GLY A 515 8.39 18.53 0.67
C GLY A 515 9.70 19.29 0.75
N PRO A 516 10.25 19.58 1.95
CA PRO A 516 11.51 20.32 2.08
C PRO A 516 12.68 19.67 1.34
N THR A 517 12.87 18.36 1.50
CA THR A 517 13.93 17.59 0.82
C THR A 517 13.72 17.57 -0.69
N ILE A 518 12.49 17.34 -1.15
CA ILE A 518 12.15 17.31 -2.59
C ILE A 518 12.41 18.68 -3.23
N VAL A 519 11.90 19.76 -2.63
CA VAL A 519 12.03 21.12 -3.16
C VAL A 519 13.50 21.57 -3.13
N ALA A 520 14.24 21.30 -2.06
CA ALA A 520 15.67 21.60 -1.99
C ALA A 520 16.46 20.86 -3.05
N GLY A 521 16.21 19.56 -3.23
CA GLY A 521 16.85 18.73 -4.25
C GLY A 521 16.58 19.23 -5.68
N LEU A 522 15.30 19.47 -6.02
CA LEU A 522 14.91 19.98 -7.33
C LEU A 522 15.48 21.37 -7.60
N THR A 523 15.49 22.26 -6.60
CA THR A 523 16.09 23.60 -6.73
C THR A 523 17.59 23.50 -6.97
N ALA A 524 18.29 22.64 -6.22
CA ALA A 524 19.73 22.45 -6.38
C ALA A 524 20.10 21.89 -7.76
N GLN A 525 19.28 20.99 -8.31
CA GLN A 525 19.55 20.34 -9.61
C GLN A 525 19.16 21.21 -10.82
N THR A 526 18.05 21.95 -10.72
CA THR A 526 17.45 22.64 -11.88
C THR A 526 17.60 24.16 -11.83
N GLY A 527 17.82 24.72 -10.63
CA GLY A 527 17.73 26.16 -10.37
C GLY A 527 16.30 26.71 -10.31
N LEU A 528 15.27 25.87 -10.46
CA LEU A 528 13.86 26.26 -10.39
C LEU A 528 13.35 26.22 -8.94
N THR A 529 12.54 27.21 -8.57
CA THR A 529 11.87 27.32 -7.27
C THR A 529 10.37 27.08 -7.42
N GLN A 530 9.64 26.91 -6.32
CA GLN A 530 8.18 26.75 -6.33
C GLN A 530 7.43 27.97 -6.88
N LYS A 531 8.07 29.14 -6.95
CA LYS A 531 7.49 30.33 -7.57
C LYS A 531 7.56 30.31 -9.10
N ASP A 532 8.39 29.43 -9.67
CA ASP A 532 8.61 29.34 -11.11
C ASP A 532 7.57 28.45 -11.79
N SER A 533 6.97 28.96 -12.86
CA SER A 533 6.01 28.20 -13.69
C SER A 533 6.58 26.89 -14.26
N GLY A 534 7.91 26.82 -14.43
CA GLY A 534 8.60 25.60 -14.85
C GLY A 534 8.47 24.47 -13.83
N LEU A 535 8.65 24.76 -12.53
CA LEU A 535 8.50 23.75 -11.49
C LEU A 535 7.02 23.35 -11.31
N GLN A 536 6.11 24.31 -11.45
CA GLN A 536 4.67 24.04 -11.45
C GLN A 536 4.25 23.12 -12.61
N THR A 537 4.81 23.35 -13.79
CA THR A 537 4.60 22.47 -14.96
C THR A 537 5.17 21.08 -14.71
N TYR A 538 6.37 21.00 -14.14
CA TYR A 538 7.02 19.74 -13.77
C TYR A 538 6.12 18.90 -12.85
N PHE A 539 5.59 19.49 -11.76
CA PHE A 539 4.70 18.76 -10.85
C PHE A 539 3.39 18.32 -11.52
N ASN A 540 2.81 19.17 -12.36
CA ASN A 540 1.58 18.81 -13.08
C ASN A 540 1.81 17.66 -14.09
N VAL A 541 2.94 17.63 -14.80
CA VAL A 541 3.28 16.55 -15.73
C VAL A 541 3.59 15.25 -14.97
N LEU A 542 4.30 15.34 -13.84
CA LEU A 542 4.54 14.18 -12.97
C LEU A 542 3.24 13.61 -12.41
N GLN A 543 2.31 14.48 -11.97
CA GLN A 543 1.00 14.05 -11.49
C GLN A 543 0.23 13.35 -12.60
N HIS A 544 0.20 13.94 -13.79
CA HIS A 544 -0.45 13.34 -14.96
C HIS A 544 0.09 11.96 -15.32
N ALA A 545 1.41 11.73 -15.16
CA ALA A 545 1.98 10.41 -15.35
C ALA A 545 1.46 9.40 -14.32
N ILE A 546 1.32 9.81 -13.06
CA ILE A 546 0.92 8.94 -11.93
C ILE A 546 -0.60 8.75 -11.86
N ASP A 547 -1.41 9.62 -12.45
CA ASP A 547 -2.89 9.62 -12.35
C ASP A 547 -3.54 8.24 -12.53
N SER A 548 -3.00 7.40 -13.41
CA SER A 548 -3.50 6.03 -13.65
C SER A 548 -3.42 5.06 -12.46
N VAL A 549 -2.84 5.48 -11.34
CA VAL A 549 -2.70 4.72 -10.09
C VAL A 549 -2.89 5.60 -8.85
N ASP A 550 -3.27 6.86 -9.03
CA ASP A 550 -3.58 7.77 -7.93
C ASP A 550 -5.02 7.56 -7.46
N PRO A 551 -5.28 7.23 -6.17
CA PRO A 551 -6.62 6.95 -5.66
C PRO A 551 -7.67 8.02 -5.96
N VAL A 552 -7.27 9.28 -6.13
CA VAL A 552 -8.21 10.37 -6.45
C VAL A 552 -8.96 10.13 -7.78
N ASN A 553 -8.36 9.37 -8.71
CA ASN A 553 -8.96 9.01 -9.99
C ASN A 553 -9.80 7.72 -9.93
N PHE A 554 -9.86 7.06 -8.78
CA PHE A 554 -10.59 5.81 -8.55
C PHE A 554 -11.75 5.97 -7.56
N THR A 555 -12.08 7.20 -7.17
CA THR A 555 -13.09 7.46 -6.13
C THR A 555 -14.41 6.77 -6.46
N ASP A 556 -14.77 6.68 -7.75
CA ASP A 556 -15.96 6.00 -8.23
C ASP A 556 -16.07 4.51 -7.87
N ASP A 557 -14.94 3.82 -7.77
CA ASP A 557 -14.84 2.39 -7.45
C ASP A 557 -14.47 2.14 -5.98
N LEU A 558 -14.07 3.17 -5.22
CA LEU A 558 -13.72 3.09 -3.80
C LEU A 558 -14.94 3.21 -2.88
N ARG A 559 -16.03 2.49 -3.19
CA ARG A 559 -17.32 2.58 -2.48
C ARG A 559 -17.39 1.75 -1.19
N ASN A 560 -16.58 0.71 -1.07
CA ASN A 560 -16.58 -0.21 0.06
C ASN A 560 -15.35 0.02 0.97
N VAL A 561 -15.06 1.28 1.26
CA VAL A 561 -13.82 1.70 1.91
C VAL A 561 -14.09 2.55 3.15
N VAL A 562 -13.27 2.34 4.18
CA VAL A 562 -13.10 3.27 5.29
C VAL A 562 -11.80 4.05 5.07
N PHE A 563 -11.89 5.38 5.11
CA PHE A 563 -10.75 6.28 5.06
C PHE A 563 -10.43 6.75 6.48
N SER A 564 -9.21 6.49 6.94
CA SER A 564 -8.79 6.73 8.33
C SER A 564 -7.71 7.82 8.38
N GLN A 565 -8.11 9.06 8.59
CA GLN A 565 -7.23 10.23 8.66
C GLN A 565 -6.69 10.44 10.08
N ILE A 566 -5.41 10.81 10.20
CA ILE A 566 -4.89 11.45 11.43
C ILE A 566 -4.83 12.96 11.17
N ASN A 567 -5.44 13.75 12.05
CA ASN A 567 -5.44 15.20 11.91
C ASN A 567 -4.02 15.77 12.05
N ASN A 568 -3.68 16.76 11.22
CA ASN A 568 -2.35 17.39 11.17
C ASN A 568 -1.21 16.38 10.98
N ASP A 569 -1.45 15.33 10.20
CA ASP A 569 -0.41 14.39 9.81
C ASP A 569 0.65 15.09 8.92
N ASN A 570 1.91 14.99 9.35
CA ASN A 570 3.06 15.61 8.70
C ASN A 570 3.59 14.82 7.50
N THR A 571 3.13 13.58 7.29
CA THR A 571 3.60 12.70 6.23
C THR A 571 2.61 12.73 5.07
N THR A 572 1.38 12.30 5.32
CA THR A 572 0.27 12.38 4.38
C THR A 572 -0.62 13.54 4.81
N ILE A 573 -0.60 14.63 4.04
CA ILE A 573 -1.40 15.82 4.36
C ILE A 573 -2.90 15.51 4.38
N ASN A 574 -3.66 16.23 5.21
CA ASN A 574 -5.11 16.09 5.22
C ASN A 574 -5.76 16.83 4.04
N ASP A 575 -5.37 18.09 3.83
CA ASP A 575 -5.89 18.95 2.77
C ASP A 575 -4.76 19.77 2.12
N GLY A 576 -4.63 19.68 0.80
CA GLY A 576 -3.70 20.51 0.01
C GLY A 576 -4.14 21.97 -0.14
N MET A 577 -5.28 22.39 0.42
CA MET A 577 -5.63 23.80 0.61
C MET A 577 -4.85 24.45 1.77
N ASP A 578 -4.48 23.69 2.80
CA ASP A 578 -3.61 24.14 3.90
C ASP A 578 -2.14 23.99 3.49
N ASN A 579 -1.75 24.76 2.48
CA ASN A 579 -0.42 24.68 1.88
C ASN A 579 0.69 25.19 2.82
N LEU A 580 1.94 24.86 2.48
CA LEU A 580 3.12 25.27 3.25
C LEU A 580 3.65 26.67 2.89
N ASP A 581 2.82 27.58 2.36
CA ASP A 581 3.29 28.88 1.88
C ASP A 581 3.90 29.75 3.00
N GLY A 582 5.18 30.11 2.84
CA GLY A 582 5.94 30.90 3.81
C GLY A 582 6.42 30.13 5.04
N VAL A 583 6.24 28.80 5.09
CA VAL A 583 6.72 27.96 6.19
C VAL A 583 8.18 27.57 5.95
N THR A 584 9.04 27.72 6.95
CA THR A 584 10.43 27.22 6.89
C THR A 584 10.55 25.89 7.62
N LEU A 585 10.99 24.86 6.92
CA LEU A 585 11.12 23.49 7.44
C LEU A 585 12.52 22.92 7.15
N PRO A 586 13.00 21.99 8.00
CA PRO A 586 14.24 21.26 7.71
C PRO A 586 14.03 20.26 6.56
N GLY A 587 14.89 20.31 5.55
CA GLY A 587 15.05 19.28 4.52
C GLY A 587 16.48 18.76 4.49
N THR A 588 16.74 17.75 3.66
CA THR A 588 18.08 17.16 3.50
C THR A 588 18.61 17.37 2.09
N LEU A 589 19.88 17.77 1.97
CA LEU A 589 20.58 17.89 0.68
C LEU A 589 22.02 17.40 0.84
N GLY A 590 22.41 16.34 0.12
CA GLY A 590 23.77 15.78 0.20
C GLY A 590 24.18 15.39 1.62
N GLY A 591 23.23 14.86 2.39
CA GLY A 591 23.43 14.40 3.78
C GLY A 591 23.42 15.52 4.81
N GLN A 592 23.18 16.77 4.40
CA GLN A 592 23.13 17.92 5.29
C GLN A 592 21.71 18.44 5.49
N VAL A 593 21.37 18.76 6.73
CA VAL A 593 20.10 19.43 7.05
C VAL A 593 20.18 20.89 6.58
N VAL A 594 19.25 21.28 5.72
CA VAL A 594 19.09 22.64 5.19
C VAL A 594 17.72 23.19 5.58
N GLN A 595 17.63 24.48 5.83
CA GLN A 595 16.34 25.15 6.07
C GLN A 595 15.74 25.59 4.74
N VAL A 596 14.52 25.14 4.45
CA VAL A 596 13.83 25.34 3.19
C VAL A 596 12.59 26.17 3.43
N GLU A 597 12.52 27.35 2.80
CA GLU A 597 11.30 28.16 2.78
C GLU A 597 10.39 27.62 1.69
N MET A 598 9.22 27.12 2.10
CA MET A 598 8.24 26.48 1.23
C MET A 598 7.29 27.54 0.63
N PHE A 599 6.92 27.36 -0.63
CA PHE A 599 5.96 28.18 -1.38
C PHE A 599 5.00 27.30 -2.19
N SER A 600 4.52 26.23 -1.55
CA SER A 600 3.69 25.22 -2.19
C SER A 600 2.36 25.81 -2.66
N TRP A 601 1.89 25.43 -3.84
CA TRP A 601 0.61 25.91 -4.38
C TRP A 601 -0.57 25.14 -3.78
N ILE A 602 -1.73 25.81 -3.70
CA ILE A 602 -3.01 25.20 -3.32
C ILE A 602 -3.31 24.03 -4.27
N ALA A 603 -3.56 22.86 -3.68
CA ALA A 603 -3.81 21.60 -4.38
C ALA A 603 -5.08 20.92 -3.84
N PRO A 604 -6.28 21.32 -4.31
CA PRO A 604 -7.56 20.92 -3.72
C PRO A 604 -7.94 19.44 -3.94
N LEU A 605 -7.14 18.71 -4.73
CA LEU A 605 -7.32 17.28 -4.97
C LEU A 605 -6.28 16.43 -4.22
N SER A 606 -5.48 17.05 -3.35
CA SER A 606 -4.40 16.39 -2.62
C SER A 606 -4.70 16.25 -1.14
N GLY A 607 -4.39 15.07 -0.60
CA GLY A 607 -4.65 14.73 0.80
C GLY A 607 -5.77 13.70 0.97
N SER A 608 -6.17 13.46 2.21
CA SER A 608 -7.30 12.58 2.57
C SER A 608 -8.67 13.25 2.47
N GLU A 609 -8.80 14.54 2.78
CA GLU A 609 -10.07 15.29 2.74
C GLU A 609 -10.70 15.33 1.33
N PRO A 610 -9.93 15.46 0.22
CA PRO A 610 -10.51 15.34 -1.12
C PRO A 610 -11.12 13.96 -1.39
N LEU A 611 -10.59 12.88 -0.81
CA LEU A 611 -11.17 11.55 -0.95
C LEU A 611 -12.52 11.45 -0.23
N ASP A 612 -12.66 12.07 0.93
CA ASP A 612 -13.95 12.20 1.64
C ASP A 612 -15.00 12.85 0.72
N MET A 613 -14.67 14.05 0.23
CA MET A 613 -15.55 14.84 -0.62
C MET A 613 -15.93 14.11 -1.93
N LEU A 614 -14.96 13.53 -2.63
CA LEU A 614 -15.16 12.91 -3.94
C LEU A 614 -15.87 11.55 -3.85
N THR A 615 -15.73 10.84 -2.74
CA THR A 615 -16.47 9.58 -2.49
C THR A 615 -17.82 9.82 -1.82
N SER A 616 -18.09 11.06 -1.37
CA SER A 616 -19.23 11.38 -0.52
C SER A 616 -19.31 10.45 0.69
N ALA A 617 -18.17 10.20 1.35
CA ALA A 617 -18.10 9.29 2.47
C ALA A 617 -18.92 9.82 3.66
N THR A 618 -19.45 8.88 4.46
CA THR A 618 -20.17 9.24 5.67
C THR A 618 -19.19 9.39 6.83
N ASP A 619 -19.18 10.57 7.44
CA ASP A 619 -18.37 10.83 8.64
C ASP A 619 -18.75 9.90 9.80
N VAL A 620 -17.73 9.26 10.35
CA VAL A 620 -17.82 8.41 11.53
C VAL A 620 -17.61 9.25 12.77
N LEU A 621 -18.72 9.64 13.41
CA LEU A 621 -18.70 10.44 14.62
C LEU A 621 -18.50 9.58 15.88
N PRO A 622 -17.88 10.11 16.96
CA PRO A 622 -17.67 9.37 18.21
C PRO A 622 -19.00 9.01 18.88
N SER A 623 -20.02 9.83 18.64
CA SER A 623 -21.37 9.63 19.13
C SER A 623 -22.14 8.53 18.39
N ALA A 624 -21.66 8.03 17.24
CA ALA A 624 -22.36 7.05 16.41
C ALA A 624 -22.81 5.83 17.22
N THR A 625 -24.11 5.56 17.26
CA THR A 625 -24.71 4.44 18.00
C THR A 625 -25.14 3.29 17.10
N ILE A 626 -25.01 3.47 15.78
CA ILE A 626 -25.36 2.49 14.76
C ILE A 626 -24.18 2.30 13.80
N PRO A 627 -24.05 1.13 13.15
CA PRO A 627 -23.09 0.93 12.08
C PRO A 627 -23.24 1.98 10.98
N ILE A 628 -22.12 2.48 10.47
CA ILE A 628 -22.04 3.50 9.42
C ILE A 628 -21.82 2.80 8.07
N PRO A 629 -22.71 2.96 7.07
CA PRO A 629 -22.51 2.39 5.74
C PRO A 629 -21.23 2.91 5.07
N LEU A 630 -20.68 2.10 4.16
CA LEU A 630 -19.53 2.50 3.35
C LEU A 630 -19.96 3.26 2.08
N PRO A 631 -19.16 4.20 1.55
CA PRO A 631 -17.84 4.60 2.06
C PRO A 631 -17.95 5.46 3.33
N ALA A 632 -16.98 5.34 4.23
CA ALA A 632 -16.97 6.02 5.52
C ALA A 632 -15.65 6.74 5.77
N PHE A 633 -15.69 7.85 6.50
CA PHE A 633 -14.52 8.68 6.78
C PHE A 633 -14.33 8.87 8.29
N VAL A 634 -13.12 8.65 8.79
CA VAL A 634 -12.79 8.72 10.21
C VAL A 634 -11.64 9.71 10.40
N ARG A 635 -11.79 10.66 11.33
CA ARG A 635 -10.74 11.62 11.71
C ARG A 635 -10.24 11.33 13.11
N TYR A 636 -8.96 11.02 13.26
CA TYR A 636 -8.29 10.75 14.52
C TYR A 636 -7.50 11.97 15.02
N ASN A 637 -7.29 12.03 16.34
CA ASN A 637 -6.61 13.12 17.03
C ASN A 637 -5.15 13.31 16.56
N GLU A 638 -4.68 14.57 16.53
CA GLU A 638 -3.31 14.97 16.13
C GLU A 638 -2.19 14.54 17.09
N LEU A 639 -2.54 14.03 18.28
CA LEU A 639 -1.60 13.42 19.20
C LEU A 639 -1.22 12.00 18.78
N ALA A 640 -2.02 11.34 17.94
CA ALA A 640 -1.58 10.17 17.19
C ALA A 640 -0.58 10.61 16.09
N GLN A 641 0.10 9.64 15.49
CA GLN A 641 1.16 9.89 14.51
C GLN A 641 0.93 9.07 13.25
N HIS A 642 1.52 9.49 12.14
CA HIS A 642 1.50 8.72 10.90
C HIS A 642 1.89 7.25 11.08
N SER A 643 2.82 6.96 12.00
CA SER A 643 3.30 5.61 12.33
C SER A 643 2.39 4.81 13.26
N THR A 644 1.35 5.42 13.84
CA THR A 644 0.42 4.76 14.78
C THR A 644 -0.17 3.46 14.22
N PRO A 645 -0.60 3.36 12.95
CA PRO A 645 -1.05 2.11 12.33
C PRO A 645 -0.04 0.95 12.36
N VAL A 646 1.26 1.27 12.38
CA VAL A 646 2.35 0.29 12.40
C VAL A 646 2.67 -0.11 13.84
N LEU A 647 2.86 0.87 14.72
CA LEU A 647 3.13 0.62 16.13
C LEU A 647 2.72 1.87 16.93
N PRO A 648 1.75 1.78 17.85
CA PRO A 648 1.34 2.92 18.65
C PRO A 648 2.45 3.31 19.62
N ARG A 649 3.00 4.51 19.47
CA ARG A 649 4.04 5.08 20.33
C ARG A 649 3.67 6.49 20.74
N ALA A 650 4.24 6.92 21.87
CA ALA A 650 4.14 8.31 22.30
C ALA A 650 4.86 9.24 21.31
N ARG A 651 4.31 10.45 21.14
CA ARG A 651 4.98 11.53 20.42
C ARG A 651 6.06 12.11 21.32
N VAL A 652 7.22 12.41 20.75
CA VAL A 652 8.30 13.14 21.42
C VAL A 652 8.42 14.55 20.85
N ASP A 653 8.65 15.53 21.72
CA ASP A 653 8.88 16.90 21.32
C ASP A 653 10.33 17.13 20.84
N LYS A 654 10.65 18.36 20.44
CA LYS A 654 11.99 18.73 19.95
C LYS A 654 13.12 18.59 21.01
N ASN A 655 12.78 18.50 22.28
CA ASN A 655 13.72 18.29 23.37
C ASN A 655 13.87 16.79 23.70
N GLY A 656 13.08 15.93 23.06
CA GLY A 656 13.03 14.50 23.33
C GLY A 656 12.06 14.12 24.45
N ASP A 657 11.29 15.08 24.98
CA ASP A 657 10.33 14.81 26.04
C ASP A 657 9.05 14.21 25.45
N VAL A 658 8.49 13.20 26.12
CA VAL A 658 7.19 12.63 25.74
C VAL A 658 6.10 13.69 25.87
N VAL A 659 5.32 13.88 24.79
CA VAL A 659 4.16 14.77 24.79
C VAL A 659 3.07 14.14 25.64
N PRO A 660 2.54 14.82 26.67
CA PRO A 660 1.51 14.27 27.54
C PRO A 660 0.30 13.73 26.77
N MET A 661 -0.27 12.61 27.23
CA MET A 661 -1.42 11.90 26.63
C MET A 661 -1.20 11.29 25.24
N SER A 662 -0.06 11.53 24.58
CA SER A 662 0.15 11.08 23.21
C SER A 662 0.27 9.56 23.09
N GLU A 663 0.79 8.89 24.12
CA GLU A 663 0.88 7.43 24.12
C GLU A 663 -0.49 6.78 24.22
N GLU A 664 -1.31 7.21 25.19
CA GLU A 664 -2.66 6.69 25.38
C GLU A 664 -3.53 6.94 24.16
N ILE A 665 -3.41 8.13 23.54
CA ILE A 665 -4.11 8.46 22.29
C ILE A 665 -3.63 7.60 21.12
N ALA A 666 -2.31 7.36 20.98
CA ALA A 666 -1.79 6.49 19.94
C ALA A 666 -2.30 5.04 20.12
N GLN A 667 -2.29 4.52 21.35
CA GLN A 667 -2.80 3.17 21.65
C GLN A 667 -4.30 3.05 21.36
N ALA A 668 -5.10 4.04 21.78
CA ALA A 668 -6.54 4.06 21.51
C ALA A 668 -6.85 4.17 20.01
N THR A 669 -6.10 5.01 19.29
CA THR A 669 -6.23 5.18 17.83
C THR A 669 -5.91 3.90 17.08
N PHE A 670 -4.79 3.25 17.41
CA PHE A 670 -4.41 1.94 16.84
C PHE A 670 -5.48 0.87 17.13
N GLY A 671 -5.98 0.82 18.37
CA GLY A 671 -7.07 -0.07 18.76
C GLY A 671 -8.34 0.15 17.93
N GLN A 672 -8.74 1.40 17.71
CA GLN A 672 -9.88 1.72 16.84
C GLN A 672 -9.68 1.30 15.40
N MET A 673 -8.53 1.60 14.80
CA MET A 673 -8.25 1.23 13.42
C MET A 673 -8.37 -0.29 13.22
N ALA A 674 -7.87 -1.07 14.19
CA ALA A 674 -8.02 -2.52 14.19
C ALA A 674 -9.48 -2.95 14.42
N ALA A 675 -10.20 -2.35 15.38
CA ALA A 675 -11.60 -2.65 15.65
C ALA A 675 -12.52 -2.34 14.46
N GLN A 676 -12.28 -1.23 13.77
CA GLN A 676 -13.00 -0.87 12.55
C GLN A 676 -12.76 -1.91 11.46
N THR A 677 -11.50 -2.34 11.26
CA THR A 677 -11.17 -3.41 10.31
C THR A 677 -11.91 -4.70 10.65
N LEU A 678 -11.97 -5.09 11.93
CA LEU A 678 -12.73 -6.25 12.37
C LEU A 678 -14.24 -6.08 12.12
N SER A 679 -14.80 -4.89 12.35
CA SER A 679 -16.21 -4.62 12.07
C SER A 679 -16.56 -4.75 10.59
N LEU A 680 -15.63 -4.42 9.67
CA LEU A 680 -15.82 -4.67 8.24
C LEU A 680 -15.97 -6.17 7.96
N ILE A 681 -15.23 -7.02 8.66
CA ILE A 681 -15.31 -8.47 8.52
C ILE A 681 -16.64 -8.98 9.07
N GLU A 682 -17.02 -8.55 10.28
CA GLU A 682 -18.28 -8.93 10.94
C GLU A 682 -19.51 -8.54 10.12
N THR A 683 -19.50 -7.37 9.49
CA THR A 683 -20.61 -6.87 8.67
C THR A 683 -20.54 -7.32 7.21
N SER A 684 -19.56 -8.19 6.86
CA SER A 684 -19.31 -8.63 5.47
C SER A 684 -19.11 -7.46 4.49
N GLY A 685 -18.48 -6.38 4.95
CA GLY A 685 -18.14 -5.20 4.17
C GLY A 685 -19.29 -4.22 3.95
N SER A 686 -20.37 -4.32 4.73
CA SER A 686 -21.53 -3.42 4.57
C SER A 686 -21.46 -2.14 5.38
N ALA A 687 -20.78 -2.16 6.53
CA ALA A 687 -20.68 -1.00 7.42
C ALA A 687 -19.45 -1.07 8.35
N VAL A 688 -19.01 0.09 8.82
CA VAL A 688 -18.00 0.23 9.89
C VAL A 688 -18.67 0.58 11.22
N VAL A 689 -18.12 0.10 12.33
CA VAL A 689 -18.63 0.36 13.68
C VAL A 689 -17.58 1.09 14.52
N VAL A 690 -18.02 2.07 15.31
CA VAL A 690 -17.18 2.73 16.32
C VAL A 690 -17.14 1.86 17.58
N ASP A 691 -15.94 1.51 18.03
CA ASP A 691 -15.78 0.80 19.28
C ASP A 691 -15.89 1.76 20.48
N LYS A 692 -17.01 1.72 21.21
CA LYS A 692 -17.20 2.53 22.42
C LYS A 692 -16.60 1.90 23.69
N GLY A 693 -15.77 0.87 23.52
CA GLY A 693 -15.34 0.03 24.62
C GLY A 693 -16.46 -0.86 25.17
N ASP A 694 -16.18 -1.54 26.27
CA ASP A 694 -17.16 -2.25 27.06
C ASP A 694 -16.72 -2.24 28.52
N ALA A 695 -17.27 -1.29 29.29
CA ALA A 695 -17.01 -1.17 30.71
C ALA A 695 -17.53 -2.37 31.54
N SER A 696 -18.38 -3.21 30.95
CA SER A 696 -18.93 -4.42 31.58
C SER A 696 -18.15 -5.70 31.23
N ALA A 697 -17.27 -5.67 30.23
CA ALA A 697 -16.38 -6.77 29.90
C ALA A 697 -15.35 -7.02 31.03
N THR A 698 -14.81 -8.24 31.10
CA THR A 698 -13.74 -8.58 32.05
C THR A 698 -12.57 -9.24 31.30
N PRO A 699 -11.44 -8.53 31.12
CA PRO A 699 -11.18 -7.16 31.57
C PRO A 699 -12.04 -6.12 30.81
N PRO A 700 -12.34 -4.95 31.41
CA PRO A 700 -13.03 -3.87 30.73
C PRO A 700 -12.30 -3.52 29.44
N ARG A 701 -13.03 -3.43 28.33
CA ARG A 701 -12.45 -2.96 27.06
C ARG A 701 -12.47 -1.43 27.08
N PRO A 702 -11.32 -0.76 26.90
CA PRO A 702 -11.24 0.70 26.98
C PRO A 702 -12.17 1.36 25.96
N ASP A 703 -12.80 2.47 26.36
CA ASP A 703 -13.52 3.35 25.43
C ASP A 703 -12.48 4.00 24.53
N THR A 704 -12.49 3.59 23.27
CA THR A 704 -11.55 4.11 22.28
C THR A 704 -12.24 5.11 21.35
N SER A 705 -13.45 5.58 21.68
CA SER A 705 -14.24 6.44 20.81
C SER A 705 -13.40 7.59 20.25
N VAL A 706 -13.56 7.81 18.94
CA VAL A 706 -12.78 8.74 18.14
C VAL A 706 -12.60 10.06 18.90
N SER A 707 -11.39 10.38 19.35
CA SER A 707 -11.11 11.66 20.01
C SER A 707 -11.12 12.74 18.93
N ILE A 708 -12.30 13.33 18.71
CA ILE A 708 -12.43 14.56 17.94
C ILE A 708 -12.28 15.70 18.94
N ASP A 709 -11.07 16.22 19.08
CA ASP A 709 -10.95 17.65 19.26
C ASP A 709 -11.00 18.26 17.85
N ALA A 710 -12.17 18.78 17.50
CA ALA A 710 -12.36 19.70 16.38
C ALA A 710 -12.13 21.13 16.89
N PRO A 711 -11.72 22.03 16.00
CA PRO A 711 -12.68 23.03 15.54
C PRO A 711 -13.32 22.68 14.21
#